data_AF-Q4UFY3-F1
#
_entry.id   AF-Q4UFY3-F1
#
_cell.length_a   1.000
_cell.length_b   1.000
_cell.length_c   1.000
_cell.angle_alpha   90.00
_cell.angle_beta   90.00
_cell.angle_gamma   90.00
#
_symmetry.space_group_name_H-M   'P 1'
#
loop_
_entity.id
_entity.type
_entity.pdbx_description
1 polymer ?
#
loop_
_entity_poly.entity_id
_entity_poly.type
_entity_poly.pdbx_seq_one_letter_code
_entity_poly.pdbx_strand_id
1 'polypeptide(L)'
;MKIHRNILKQKHKPFKSSKSSKVKKNISTHVAQKISPILSRKNKKYQIISKNKKIRLNLHEESPRNVFVLPFNSDINSFEVINAILTFYSANSSPKPGCSKEAWFLSQPILLNQSFTHDGIPRRVVFYTCPRTLRDILYCASASDIILCLFRGASQDTPAFDDLGYKILSCLRLQGIPTPVGVNFESSLPGDRQPSSTLVRRYFHSEFGLDKKFTSVFSEKDLRTVLSLIGCVSTSDLSWRRDRGYMLSLNHSYDFDRKELILEGYAKGLGFTVKHPLHLTSFGDFILKRIDLVPDICPVSSNPSKISVERTVEELNNEDLSLLLSESECLNYVSPQNSNSLNVTDTLQNLNNYITDDNQFHDDFSSKLRINKISAESGVLSEDTEMEQDTYYDYENASDGSVLSDESDFDLDDILETSSNSSKKIEFESRSLEELSFPDEVDTPVDTPAKHRFRKYRSLKNIRTSVWDPYESLPIEYYKINEFENFRVTMSSSKTQLKKNCEITNVSGSFVRLTLVNFSPEDYSTLSSTSRFALVSTILPYERKVSVVNFNVSRTSEGPDLLPSKTPLHLFFGFRRVIVMCYRFPGIPIYSKSINVDRGKRGLYERFFKKGDNCVATIYGLSLCPPTPVLALDQGTKLLLLYTTIIYLRLFSF
;
A
#
# COMPACT_ATOMS: atom_id res chain seq x y z
N MET A 1 20.31 -61.18 14.24
CA MET A 1 19.67 -62.48 13.95
C MET A 1 18.37 -62.56 14.76
N LYS A 2 17.24 -62.90 14.11
CA LYS A 2 15.85 -63.08 14.62
C LYS A 2 15.13 -61.81 15.14
N ILE A 3 14.11 -61.22 14.47
CA ILE A 3 12.76 -61.65 14.00
C ILE A 3 11.65 -61.40 15.05
N HIS A 4 10.76 -60.44 14.72
CA HIS A 4 9.31 -60.29 15.00
C HIS A 4 8.78 -60.35 16.46
N ARG A 5 7.72 -59.66 16.93
CA ARG A 5 6.40 -59.36 16.32
C ARG A 5 5.57 -58.39 17.20
N ASN A 6 4.53 -57.82 16.59
CA ASN A 6 3.44 -56.93 17.04
C ASN A 6 2.89 -57.08 18.48
N ILE A 7 2.55 -55.94 19.09
CA ILE A 7 1.67 -55.85 20.27
C ILE A 7 0.32 -55.19 19.91
N LEU A 8 -0.73 -55.88 20.34
CA LEU A 8 -2.15 -55.64 20.13
C LEU A 8 -2.73 -54.49 20.98
N LYS A 9 -3.84 -53.96 20.44
CA LYS A 9 -4.85 -53.05 21.01
C LYS A 9 -5.11 -53.22 22.51
N GLN A 10 -5.13 -52.11 23.26
CA GLN A 10 -5.82 -52.02 24.56
C GLN A 10 -7.09 -51.18 24.45
N LYS A 11 -8.21 -51.83 24.79
CA LYS A 11 -9.54 -51.26 25.02
C LYS A 11 -9.69 -50.91 26.52
N HIS A 12 -10.40 -49.82 26.79
CA HIS A 12 -11.06 -49.44 28.06
C HIS A 12 -10.19 -49.15 29.30
N LYS A 13 -10.20 -47.87 29.73
CA LYS A 13 -10.23 -47.49 31.15
C LYS A 13 -11.39 -46.50 31.39
N PRO A 14 -12.14 -46.63 32.52
CA PRO A 14 -13.39 -45.92 32.76
C PRO A 14 -13.20 -44.53 33.41
N PHE A 15 -14.04 -43.57 33.04
CA PHE A 15 -14.10 -42.23 33.63
C PHE A 15 -14.83 -42.25 34.99
N LYS A 16 -14.18 -41.67 36.01
CA LYS A 16 -14.72 -41.46 37.36
C LYS A 16 -15.84 -40.42 37.33
N SER A 17 -16.96 -40.75 37.99
CA SER A 17 -18.06 -39.84 38.31
C SER A 17 -17.78 -39.05 39.59
N SER A 18 -17.93 -37.73 39.56
CA SER A 18 -18.18 -36.93 40.77
C SER A 18 -19.44 -36.10 40.58
N LYS A 19 -20.49 -36.43 41.34
CA LYS A 19 -21.70 -35.63 41.47
C LYS A 19 -21.40 -34.43 42.36
N SER A 20 -21.79 -33.23 41.95
CA SER A 20 -22.23 -32.19 42.88
C SER A 20 -23.54 -31.58 42.35
N SER A 21 -24.52 -31.57 43.23
CA SER A 21 -25.90 -31.14 43.00
C SER A 21 -26.03 -29.63 43.21
N LYS A 22 -26.72 -28.91 42.32
CA LYS A 22 -27.42 -27.66 42.66
C LYS A 22 -28.57 -27.35 41.68
N VAL A 23 -29.78 -27.37 42.24
CA VAL A 23 -30.95 -26.49 42.03
C VAL A 23 -31.62 -26.46 40.65
N LYS A 24 -32.85 -27.02 40.60
CA LYS A 24 -33.85 -26.81 39.54
C LYS A 24 -34.56 -25.46 39.74
N LYS A 25 -34.65 -24.65 38.68
CA LYS A 25 -35.74 -23.68 38.47
C LYS A 25 -36.47 -24.04 37.17
N ASN A 26 -37.78 -24.19 37.29
CA ASN A 26 -38.68 -24.55 36.20
C ASN A 26 -38.80 -23.40 35.20
N ILE A 27 -38.54 -23.67 33.92
CA ILE A 27 -38.96 -22.83 32.80
C ILE A 27 -39.81 -23.71 31.88
N SER A 28 -40.99 -23.19 31.56
CA SER A 28 -42.06 -23.76 30.75
C SER A 28 -41.58 -24.37 29.44
N THR A 29 -41.91 -25.65 29.23
CA THR A 29 -41.74 -26.37 27.97
C THR A 29 -42.74 -25.88 26.93
N HIS A 30 -42.36 -24.88 26.13
CA HIS A 30 -42.86 -24.85 24.76
C HIS A 30 -42.19 -26.00 24.00
N VAL A 31 -43.01 -26.91 23.48
CA VAL A 31 -42.60 -28.05 22.67
C VAL A 31 -41.99 -27.53 21.36
N ALA A 32 -40.72 -27.17 21.39
CA ALA A 32 -39.91 -27.09 20.18
C ALA A 32 -39.62 -28.53 19.76
N GLN A 33 -40.41 -29.03 18.80
CA GLN A 33 -40.09 -30.26 18.09
C GLN A 33 -38.64 -30.14 17.57
N LYS A 34 -37.72 -30.88 18.18
CA LYS A 34 -36.34 -31.01 17.69
C LYS A 34 -36.41 -31.65 16.30
N ILE A 35 -36.46 -30.83 15.26
CA ILE A 35 -36.24 -31.26 13.88
C ILE A 35 -34.95 -32.08 13.88
N SER A 36 -35.02 -33.31 13.39
CA SER A 36 -33.90 -34.23 13.43
C SER A 36 -32.65 -33.57 12.84
N PRO A 37 -31.47 -33.70 13.48
CA PRO A 37 -30.25 -32.99 13.06
C PRO A 37 -29.80 -33.35 11.64
N ILE A 38 -30.30 -34.47 11.09
CA ILE A 38 -30.03 -34.94 9.74
C ILE A 38 -30.86 -34.17 8.71
N LEU A 39 -32.14 -33.89 8.98
CA LEU A 39 -32.98 -33.08 8.09
C LEU A 39 -32.49 -31.61 8.07
N SER A 40 -32.09 -31.07 9.22
CA SER A 40 -31.57 -29.68 9.27
C SER A 40 -30.22 -29.55 8.56
N ARG A 41 -29.33 -30.55 8.65
CA ARG A 41 -28.07 -30.59 7.87
C ARG A 41 -28.31 -30.72 6.37
N LYS A 42 -29.25 -31.57 5.94
CA LYS A 42 -29.62 -31.69 4.52
C LYS A 42 -30.23 -30.39 3.99
N ASN A 43 -31.13 -29.77 4.75
CA ASN A 43 -31.74 -28.49 4.36
C ASN A 43 -30.72 -27.36 4.32
N LYS A 44 -29.79 -27.29 5.29
CA LYS A 44 -28.67 -26.34 5.27
C LYS A 44 -27.75 -26.57 4.07
N LYS A 45 -27.47 -27.84 3.73
CA LYS A 45 -26.73 -28.20 2.51
C LYS A 45 -27.47 -27.76 1.24
N TYR A 46 -28.77 -28.00 1.12
CA TYR A 46 -29.57 -27.56 -0.03
C TYR A 46 -29.68 -26.03 -0.12
N GLN A 47 -29.79 -25.33 1.01
CA GLN A 47 -29.73 -23.87 1.05
C GLN A 47 -28.37 -23.34 0.60
N ILE A 48 -27.26 -23.95 1.03
CA ILE A 48 -25.92 -23.59 0.56
C ILE A 48 -25.77 -23.89 -0.94
N ILE A 49 -26.24 -25.05 -1.41
CA ILE A 49 -26.17 -25.42 -2.84
C ILE A 49 -27.02 -24.47 -3.70
N SER A 50 -28.23 -24.13 -3.26
CA SER A 50 -29.10 -23.20 -3.99
C SER A 50 -28.56 -21.77 -3.95
N LYS A 51 -27.99 -21.33 -2.82
CA LYS A 51 -27.26 -20.05 -2.72
C LYS A 51 -26.05 -20.03 -3.66
N ASN A 52 -25.24 -21.09 -3.68
CA ASN A 52 -24.10 -21.21 -4.58
C ASN A 52 -24.52 -21.32 -6.06
N LYS A 53 -25.65 -21.99 -6.37
CA LYS A 53 -26.21 -22.03 -7.74
C LYS A 53 -26.72 -20.65 -8.17
N LYS A 54 -27.38 -19.90 -7.30
CA LYS A 54 -27.80 -18.51 -7.56
C LYS A 54 -26.59 -17.59 -7.76
N ILE A 55 -25.55 -17.72 -6.93
CA ILE A 55 -24.27 -17.02 -7.09
C ILE A 55 -23.62 -17.37 -8.44
N ARG A 56 -23.63 -18.65 -8.84
CA ARG A 56 -23.12 -19.13 -10.14
C ARG A 56 -23.91 -18.63 -11.35
N LEU A 57 -25.22 -18.45 -11.22
CA LEU A 57 -26.07 -17.89 -12.29
C LEU A 57 -25.89 -16.37 -12.43
N ASN A 58 -25.58 -15.68 -11.33
CA ASN A 58 -25.25 -14.24 -11.33
C ASN A 58 -23.74 -13.97 -11.53
N LEU A 59 -22.93 -15.00 -11.76
CA LEU A 59 -21.47 -14.92 -11.94
C LEU A 59 -21.06 -14.53 -13.36
N HIS A 60 -21.92 -13.81 -14.07
CA HIS A 60 -21.48 -13.04 -15.22
C HIS A 60 -20.60 -11.93 -14.67
N GLU A 61 -19.27 -12.12 -14.75
CA GLU A 61 -18.33 -11.05 -14.47
C GLU A 61 -18.62 -9.92 -15.47
N GLU A 62 -19.24 -8.85 -14.96
CA GLU A 62 -19.62 -7.71 -15.78
C GLU A 62 -18.39 -6.89 -16.22
N SER A 63 -17.30 -6.89 -15.44
CA SER A 63 -16.04 -6.27 -15.85
C SER A 63 -15.03 -7.29 -16.39
N PRO A 64 -14.14 -6.90 -17.33
CA PRO A 64 -13.06 -7.76 -17.78
C PRO A 64 -12.03 -8.01 -16.68
N ARG A 65 -11.46 -9.21 -16.71
CA ARG A 65 -10.28 -9.60 -15.93
C ARG A 65 -9.05 -8.89 -16.45
N ASN A 66 -8.38 -8.16 -15.57
CA ASN A 66 -7.15 -7.45 -15.86
C ASN A 66 -5.97 -8.42 -15.70
N VAL A 67 -5.38 -8.83 -16.83
CA VAL A 67 -4.25 -9.76 -16.87
C VAL A 67 -2.97 -8.97 -17.16
N PHE A 68 -2.16 -8.82 -16.12
CA PHE A 68 -0.84 -8.21 -16.25
C PHE A 68 0.19 -9.27 -16.63
N VAL A 69 0.83 -9.10 -17.78
CA VAL A 69 1.87 -10.01 -18.28
C VAL A 69 3.23 -9.48 -17.86
N LEU A 70 3.92 -10.25 -17.00
CA LEU A 70 5.14 -9.83 -16.33
C LEU A 70 6.29 -10.83 -16.60
N PRO A 71 7.42 -10.37 -17.17
CA PRO A 71 8.60 -11.19 -17.38
C PRO A 71 9.51 -11.16 -16.14
N PHE A 72 9.78 -12.34 -15.56
CA PHE A 72 10.72 -12.48 -14.44
C PHE A 72 12.19 -12.63 -14.86
N ASN A 73 12.43 -12.84 -16.15
CA ASN A 73 13.76 -12.83 -16.76
C ASN A 73 13.79 -11.81 -17.93
N SER A 74 14.91 -11.11 -18.10
CA SER A 74 15.18 -10.22 -19.25
C SER A 74 15.09 -10.88 -20.63
N ASP A 75 15.24 -12.20 -20.71
CA ASP A 75 15.29 -12.94 -21.98
C ASP A 75 13.94 -13.05 -22.70
N ILE A 76 12.83 -12.73 -22.02
CA ILE A 76 11.47 -12.85 -22.54
C ILE A 76 10.79 -11.51 -22.74
N ASN A 77 10.24 -11.32 -23.94
CA ASN A 77 9.46 -10.14 -24.28
C ASN A 77 7.96 -10.40 -24.01
N SER A 78 7.38 -9.63 -23.10
CA SER A 78 5.95 -9.74 -22.78
C SER A 78 5.05 -9.38 -23.95
N PHE A 79 5.46 -8.43 -24.80
CA PHE A 79 4.67 -8.00 -25.95
C PHE A 79 4.56 -9.13 -26.99
N GLU A 80 5.63 -9.88 -27.24
CA GLU A 80 5.61 -11.04 -28.15
C GLU A 80 4.64 -12.12 -27.68
N VAL A 81 4.63 -12.42 -26.37
CA VAL A 81 3.71 -13.40 -25.80
C VAL A 81 2.26 -12.94 -25.90
N ILE A 82 1.99 -11.66 -25.61
CA ILE A 82 0.64 -11.10 -25.78
C ILE A 82 0.21 -11.20 -27.24
N ASN A 83 1.06 -10.80 -28.20
CA ASN A 83 0.73 -10.90 -29.63
C ASN A 83 0.49 -12.34 -30.08
N ALA A 84 1.26 -13.30 -29.58
CA ALA A 84 1.04 -14.72 -29.86
C ALA A 84 -0.33 -15.18 -29.36
N ILE A 85 -0.72 -14.76 -28.15
CA ILE A 85 -2.05 -15.05 -27.58
C ILE A 85 -3.18 -14.39 -28.41
N LEU A 86 -3.00 -13.12 -28.79
CA LEU A 86 -3.99 -12.36 -29.57
C LEU A 86 -4.18 -12.95 -30.97
N THR A 87 -3.08 -13.27 -31.66
CA THR A 87 -3.08 -13.90 -32.99
C THR A 87 -3.76 -15.27 -32.94
N PHE A 88 -3.48 -16.07 -31.91
CA PHE A 88 -4.10 -17.38 -31.71
C PHE A 88 -5.62 -17.28 -31.48
N TYR A 89 -6.07 -16.26 -30.75
CA TYR A 89 -7.50 -16.05 -30.48
C TYR A 89 -8.24 -15.45 -31.67
N SER A 90 -7.66 -14.47 -32.37
CA SER A 90 -8.25 -13.82 -33.54
C SER A 90 -7.20 -13.60 -34.64
N ALA A 91 -7.29 -14.41 -35.69
CA ALA A 91 -6.41 -14.36 -36.86
C ALA A 91 -6.46 -13.02 -37.63
N ASN A 92 -7.43 -12.15 -37.33
CA ASN A 92 -7.61 -10.84 -37.96
C ASN A 92 -7.00 -9.68 -37.16
N SER A 93 -6.44 -9.93 -35.97
CA SER A 93 -5.72 -8.90 -35.23
C SER A 93 -4.33 -8.72 -35.85
N SER A 94 -4.16 -7.68 -36.67
CA SER A 94 -2.82 -7.33 -37.15
C SER A 94 -1.93 -7.03 -35.94
N PRO A 95 -0.75 -7.68 -35.79
CA PRO A 95 0.18 -7.29 -34.74
C PRO A 95 0.49 -5.81 -34.97
N LYS A 96 0.26 -4.95 -33.97
CA LYS A 96 0.72 -3.56 -34.06
C LYS A 96 2.25 -3.62 -34.19
N PRO A 97 2.84 -3.31 -35.35
CA PRO A 97 4.28 -3.34 -35.48
C PRO A 97 4.86 -2.17 -34.68
N GLY A 98 5.89 -2.41 -33.89
CA GLY A 98 6.69 -1.32 -33.32
C GLY A 98 6.66 -1.11 -31.80
N CYS A 99 6.03 -1.96 -30.99
CA CYS A 99 6.29 -1.90 -29.55
C CYS A 99 7.68 -2.49 -29.26
N SER A 100 8.61 -1.63 -28.84
CA SER A 100 9.90 -2.05 -28.31
C SER A 100 9.72 -2.95 -27.09
N LYS A 101 10.78 -3.70 -26.70
CA LYS A 101 10.78 -4.53 -25.47
C LYS A 101 10.39 -3.77 -24.20
N GLU A 102 10.44 -2.44 -24.23
CA GLU A 102 10.23 -1.54 -23.09
C GLU A 102 9.02 -0.62 -23.29
N ALA A 103 8.09 -0.95 -24.17
CA ALA A 103 6.91 -0.11 -24.40
C ALA A 103 5.71 -0.54 -23.53
N TRP A 104 4.87 0.44 -23.19
CA TRP A 104 3.55 0.18 -22.61
C TRP A 104 2.63 -0.42 -23.67
N PHE A 105 1.88 -1.45 -23.30
CA PHE A 105 0.88 -2.04 -24.19
C PHE A 105 -0.38 -2.42 -23.42
N LEU A 106 -1.53 -2.14 -24.03
CA LEU A 106 -2.86 -2.46 -23.53
C LEU A 106 -3.69 -3.02 -24.68
N SER A 107 -4.25 -4.21 -24.50
CA SER A 107 -5.15 -4.84 -25.47
C SER A 107 -6.56 -4.29 -25.34
N GLN A 108 -7.33 -4.38 -26.42
CA GLN A 108 -8.78 -4.25 -26.33
C GLN A 108 -9.37 -5.45 -25.55
N PRO A 109 -10.54 -5.29 -24.91
CA PRO A 109 -11.19 -6.36 -24.16
C PRO A 109 -11.62 -7.51 -25.09
N ILE A 110 -11.27 -8.74 -24.72
CA ILE A 110 -11.55 -9.96 -25.48
C ILE A 110 -12.53 -10.83 -24.71
N LEU A 111 -13.49 -11.43 -25.41
CA LEU A 111 -14.45 -12.37 -24.84
C LEU A 111 -13.97 -13.82 -24.98
N LEU A 112 -13.47 -14.43 -23.92
CA LEU A 112 -13.20 -15.87 -23.90
C LEU A 112 -14.52 -16.64 -23.94
N ASN A 113 -14.79 -17.26 -25.07
CA ASN A 113 -15.98 -18.08 -25.28
C ASN A 113 -15.98 -19.33 -24.39
N GLN A 114 -17.14 -19.95 -24.26
CA GLN A 114 -17.35 -21.18 -23.48
C GLN A 114 -16.40 -22.32 -23.89
N SER A 115 -15.94 -22.33 -25.15
CA SER A 115 -14.98 -23.31 -25.66
C SER A 115 -13.59 -23.25 -25.01
N PHE A 116 -13.23 -22.12 -24.41
CA PHE A 116 -11.97 -21.92 -23.69
C PHE A 116 -12.12 -22.17 -22.19
N THR A 117 -13.33 -22.09 -21.62
CA THR A 117 -13.54 -22.21 -20.17
C THR A 117 -14.12 -23.58 -19.80
N HIS A 118 -13.47 -24.30 -18.88
CA HIS A 118 -14.00 -25.59 -18.40
C HIS A 118 -15.36 -25.46 -17.69
N ASP A 119 -15.66 -24.30 -17.10
CA ASP A 119 -16.93 -24.04 -16.41
C ASP A 119 -18.08 -23.69 -17.37
N GLY A 120 -17.80 -23.51 -18.67
CA GLY A 120 -18.79 -23.11 -19.67
C GLY A 120 -19.31 -21.67 -19.52
N ILE A 121 -18.67 -20.82 -18.72
CA ILE A 121 -19.05 -19.42 -18.51
C ILE A 121 -18.11 -18.53 -19.33
N PRO A 122 -18.62 -17.72 -20.27
CA PRO A 122 -17.78 -16.80 -21.03
C PRO A 122 -17.23 -15.70 -20.11
N ARG A 123 -15.96 -15.32 -20.30
CA ARG A 123 -15.27 -14.33 -19.45
C ARG A 123 -14.51 -13.33 -20.30
N ARG A 124 -14.50 -12.07 -19.89
CA ARG A 124 -13.79 -11.00 -20.59
C ARG A 124 -12.39 -10.83 -20.02
N VAL A 125 -11.42 -10.56 -20.87
CA VAL A 125 -10.01 -10.42 -20.49
C VAL A 125 -9.39 -9.24 -21.20
N VAL A 126 -8.58 -8.47 -20.47
CA VAL A 126 -7.74 -7.40 -20.99
C VAL A 126 -6.29 -7.74 -20.63
N PHE A 127 -5.42 -7.77 -21.63
CA PHE A 127 -3.99 -8.01 -21.46
C PHE A 127 -3.24 -6.69 -21.50
N TYR A 128 -2.27 -6.53 -20.60
CA TYR A 128 -1.37 -5.39 -20.65
C TYR A 128 0.00 -5.74 -20.11
N THR A 129 0.98 -4.94 -20.51
CA THR A 129 2.36 -5.03 -20.05
C THR A 129 2.99 -3.64 -19.97
N CYS A 130 4.13 -3.56 -19.30
CA CYS A 130 4.85 -2.33 -19.03
C CYS A 130 6.36 -2.55 -19.14
N PRO A 131 7.15 -1.46 -19.22
CA PRO A 131 8.59 -1.55 -19.12
C PRO A 131 9.01 -2.24 -17.81
N ARG A 132 10.18 -2.89 -17.84
CA ARG A 132 10.69 -3.70 -16.72
C ARG A 132 11.32 -2.85 -15.61
N THR A 133 10.62 -1.81 -15.17
CA THR A 133 11.02 -0.92 -14.08
C THR A 133 10.16 -1.20 -12.86
N LEU A 134 10.75 -1.28 -11.65
CA LEU A 134 10.01 -1.59 -10.41
C LEU A 134 8.80 -0.67 -10.20
N ARG A 135 8.94 0.62 -10.49
CA ARG A 135 7.87 1.63 -10.34
C ARG A 135 6.68 1.37 -11.26
N ASP A 136 6.93 0.87 -12.46
CA ASP A 136 5.89 0.62 -13.47
C ASP A 136 5.26 -0.75 -13.27
N ILE A 137 6.04 -1.74 -12.82
CA ILE A 137 5.53 -3.05 -12.44
C ILE A 137 4.56 -2.93 -11.25
N LEU A 138 4.93 -2.16 -10.22
CA LEU A 138 4.04 -1.87 -9.09
C LEU A 138 2.77 -1.10 -9.52
N TYR A 139 2.82 -0.37 -10.64
CA TYR A 139 1.66 0.34 -11.18
C TYR A 139 0.68 -0.65 -11.78
N CYS A 140 1.19 -1.49 -12.67
CA CYS A 140 0.42 -2.49 -13.38
C CYS A 140 -0.17 -3.54 -12.45
N ALA A 141 0.61 -3.98 -11.46
CA ALA A 141 0.18 -4.94 -10.44
C ALA A 141 -0.93 -4.39 -9.53
N SER A 142 -0.94 -3.08 -9.28
CA SER A 142 -1.96 -2.44 -8.44
C SER A 142 -3.38 -2.56 -9.01
N ALA A 143 -3.52 -2.69 -10.34
CA ALA A 143 -4.79 -2.80 -11.05
C ALA A 143 -5.10 -4.20 -11.60
N SER A 144 -4.15 -5.14 -11.53
CA SER A 144 -4.31 -6.49 -12.08
C SER A 144 -5.11 -7.39 -11.15
N ASP A 145 -5.98 -8.23 -11.70
CA ASP A 145 -6.60 -9.31 -10.94
C ASP A 145 -5.75 -10.59 -11.03
N ILE A 146 -5.10 -10.78 -12.19
CA ILE A 146 -4.22 -11.91 -12.49
C ILE A 146 -2.86 -11.38 -12.91
N ILE A 147 -1.79 -11.95 -12.34
CA ILE A 147 -0.42 -11.76 -12.84
C ILE A 147 -0.03 -13.02 -13.61
N LEU A 148 0.27 -12.86 -14.90
CA LEU A 148 0.83 -13.90 -15.73
C LEU A 148 2.36 -13.85 -15.60
N CYS A 149 2.91 -14.73 -14.77
CA CYS A 149 4.34 -14.84 -14.52
C CYS A 149 5.00 -15.56 -15.68
N LEU A 150 5.73 -14.82 -16.52
CA LEU A 150 6.42 -15.37 -17.68
C LEU A 150 7.85 -15.79 -17.34
N PHE A 151 8.18 -17.00 -17.79
CA PHE A 151 9.52 -17.60 -17.70
C PHE A 151 9.94 -18.12 -19.08
N ARG A 152 11.26 -18.27 -19.27
CA ARG A 152 11.83 -18.75 -20.53
C ARG A 152 12.91 -19.79 -20.26
N GLY A 153 12.47 -20.98 -19.87
CA GLY A 153 13.35 -22.06 -19.44
C GLY A 153 14.23 -21.70 -18.27
N ALA A 154 14.88 -22.70 -17.72
CA ALA A 154 15.94 -22.53 -16.74
C ALA A 154 16.87 -23.73 -16.80
N SER A 155 18.13 -23.49 -16.46
CA SER A 155 19.19 -24.49 -16.42
C SER A 155 19.88 -24.42 -15.05
N GLN A 156 20.87 -25.28 -14.82
CA GLN A 156 21.63 -25.23 -13.58
C GLN A 156 22.45 -23.93 -13.45
N ASP A 157 22.85 -23.34 -14.58
CA ASP A 157 23.65 -22.12 -14.64
C ASP A 157 22.80 -20.86 -14.78
N THR A 158 21.59 -20.97 -15.35
CA THR A 158 20.66 -19.86 -15.56
C THR A 158 19.36 -20.05 -14.77
N PRO A 159 19.19 -19.35 -13.63
CA PRO A 159 17.98 -19.47 -12.82
C PRO A 159 16.74 -18.94 -13.57
N ALA A 160 15.56 -19.38 -13.15
CA ALA A 160 14.29 -18.93 -13.74
C ALA A 160 13.98 -17.44 -13.46
N PHE A 161 14.49 -16.93 -12.34
CA PHE A 161 14.42 -15.53 -11.95
C PHE A 161 15.81 -14.92 -12.08
N ASP A 162 15.92 -13.76 -12.70
CA ASP A 162 17.15 -12.97 -12.60
C ASP A 162 17.12 -12.07 -11.35
N ASP A 163 18.20 -11.33 -11.11
CA ASP A 163 18.34 -10.44 -9.95
C ASP A 163 17.20 -9.41 -9.85
N LEU A 164 16.76 -8.86 -10.98
CA LEU A 164 15.64 -7.93 -11.01
C LEU A 164 14.31 -8.66 -10.78
N GLY A 165 14.17 -9.90 -11.24
CA GLY A 165 13.03 -10.77 -11.02
C GLY A 165 12.80 -11.05 -9.54
N TYR A 166 13.87 -11.32 -8.78
CA TYR A 166 13.79 -11.47 -7.32
C TYR A 166 13.40 -10.15 -6.61
N LYS A 167 13.89 -9.00 -7.10
CA LYS A 167 13.48 -7.68 -6.59
C LYS A 167 12.01 -7.40 -6.87
N ILE A 168 11.54 -7.71 -8.08
CA ILE A 168 10.13 -7.58 -8.48
C ILE A 168 9.26 -8.45 -7.58
N LEU A 169 9.63 -9.71 -7.38
CA LEU A 169 8.90 -10.63 -6.52
C LEU A 169 8.81 -10.10 -5.09
N SER A 170 9.92 -9.58 -4.55
CA SER A 170 9.95 -8.96 -3.22
C SER A 170 9.03 -7.75 -3.14
N CYS A 171 9.06 -6.85 -4.13
CA CYS A 171 8.15 -5.70 -4.23
C CYS A 171 6.67 -6.13 -4.25
N LEU A 172 6.34 -7.15 -5.05
CA LEU A 172 4.97 -7.65 -5.20
C LEU A 172 4.46 -8.32 -3.91
N ARG A 173 5.31 -9.05 -3.18
CA ARG A 173 4.97 -9.62 -1.86
C ARG A 173 4.50 -8.56 -0.88
N LEU A 174 5.15 -7.39 -0.90
CA LEU A 174 4.88 -6.29 0.03
C LEU A 174 3.63 -5.50 -0.35
N GLN A 175 3.43 -5.23 -1.64
CA GLN A 175 2.20 -4.58 -2.12
C GLN A 175 0.98 -5.52 -2.00
N GLY A 176 1.22 -6.82 -1.93
CA GLY A 176 0.22 -7.88 -2.03
C GLY A 176 0.14 -8.39 -3.47
N ILE A 177 0.24 -9.71 -3.62
CA ILE A 177 0.29 -10.39 -4.91
C ILE A 177 -1.14 -10.70 -5.40
N PRO A 178 -1.60 -10.11 -6.52
CA PRO A 178 -2.77 -10.58 -7.26
C PRO A 178 -2.57 -12.02 -7.74
N THR A 179 -3.64 -12.70 -8.15
CA THR A 179 -3.58 -14.14 -8.40
C THR A 179 -2.51 -14.53 -9.43
N PRO A 180 -1.43 -15.26 -9.03
CA PRO A 180 -0.34 -15.58 -9.94
C PRO A 180 -0.67 -16.82 -10.78
N VAL A 181 -0.35 -16.76 -12.07
CA VAL A 181 -0.42 -17.87 -13.02
C VAL A 181 0.93 -18.00 -13.71
N GLY A 182 1.62 -19.12 -13.53
CA GLY A 182 2.93 -19.36 -14.12
C GLY A 182 2.82 -19.88 -15.56
N VAL A 183 3.56 -19.25 -16.47
CA VAL A 183 3.68 -19.71 -17.87
C VAL A 183 5.15 -19.77 -18.25
N ASN A 184 5.62 -20.96 -18.62
CA ASN A 184 6.93 -21.13 -19.24
C ASN A 184 6.78 -21.12 -20.77
N PHE A 185 7.33 -20.10 -21.43
CA PHE A 185 7.17 -19.89 -22.87
C PHE A 185 8.46 -20.26 -23.63
N GLU A 186 8.47 -21.44 -24.24
CA GLU A 186 9.64 -22.00 -24.92
C GLU A 186 9.34 -22.38 -26.40
N SER A 187 8.30 -21.79 -27.00
CA SER A 187 7.84 -22.14 -28.35
C SER A 187 8.90 -21.98 -29.45
N SER A 188 9.96 -21.20 -29.21
CA SER A 188 11.00 -20.89 -30.19
C SER A 188 12.36 -21.56 -29.90
N LEU A 189 12.45 -22.43 -28.88
CA LEU A 189 13.72 -23.05 -28.47
C LEU A 189 13.82 -24.50 -28.98
N PRO A 190 14.94 -24.91 -29.62
CA PRO A 190 15.17 -26.29 -30.06
C PRO A 190 15.60 -27.21 -28.89
N GLY A 191 15.26 -28.51 -28.95
CA GLY A 191 15.69 -29.54 -27.99
C GLY A 191 14.60 -30.13 -27.10
N ASP A 192 14.98 -31.07 -26.21
CA ASP A 192 14.09 -31.60 -25.16
C ASP A 192 13.98 -30.56 -24.02
N ARG A 193 12.74 -30.13 -23.82
CA ARG A 193 12.33 -28.98 -23.01
C ARG A 193 11.59 -29.39 -21.73
N GLN A 194 11.35 -30.68 -21.54
CA GLN A 194 10.77 -31.20 -20.30
C GLN A 194 11.64 -30.96 -19.05
N PRO A 195 12.98 -31.12 -19.08
CA PRO A 195 13.80 -30.88 -17.89
C PRO A 195 13.81 -29.41 -17.47
N SER A 196 13.96 -28.47 -18.42
CA SER A 196 13.91 -27.03 -18.15
C SER A 196 12.56 -26.61 -17.58
N SER A 197 11.46 -27.07 -18.20
CA SER A 197 10.10 -26.82 -17.74
C SER A 197 9.84 -27.34 -16.32
N THR A 198 10.36 -28.52 -15.98
CA THR A 198 10.21 -29.10 -14.63
C THR A 198 10.96 -28.28 -13.59
N LEU A 199 12.14 -27.78 -13.94
CA LEU A 199 12.95 -26.93 -13.08
C LEU A 199 12.28 -25.55 -12.87
N VAL A 200 11.80 -24.90 -13.94
CA VAL A 200 11.01 -23.65 -13.83
C VAL A 200 9.77 -23.84 -12.96
N ARG A 201 9.03 -24.95 -13.13
CA ARG A 201 7.87 -25.27 -12.30
C ARG A 201 8.23 -25.36 -10.82
N ARG A 202 9.38 -25.97 -10.48
CA ARG A 202 9.88 -26.05 -9.11
C ARG A 202 10.18 -24.66 -8.54
N TYR A 203 10.86 -23.79 -9.29
CA TYR A 203 11.11 -22.40 -8.89
C TYR A 203 9.81 -21.61 -8.70
N PHE A 204 8.84 -21.76 -9.60
CA PHE A 204 7.55 -21.09 -9.45
C PHE A 204 6.82 -21.53 -8.18
N HIS A 205 6.77 -22.82 -7.90
CA HIS A 205 6.08 -23.32 -6.71
C HIS A 205 6.83 -23.07 -5.40
N SER A 206 8.17 -22.96 -5.42
CA SER A 206 8.91 -22.55 -4.22
C SER A 206 8.55 -21.12 -3.81
N GLU A 207 8.31 -20.23 -4.78
CA GLU A 207 8.02 -18.83 -4.49
C GLU A 207 6.53 -18.51 -4.28
N PHE A 208 5.63 -19.14 -5.06
CA PHE A 208 4.20 -18.80 -5.05
C PHE A 208 3.31 -19.86 -4.38
N GLY A 209 3.84 -21.04 -4.08
CA GLY A 209 3.11 -22.16 -3.50
C GLY A 209 2.65 -23.21 -4.52
N LEU A 210 2.42 -24.44 -4.03
CA LEU A 210 2.00 -25.59 -4.83
C LEU A 210 0.54 -25.51 -5.33
N ASP A 211 -0.28 -24.65 -4.73
CA ASP A 211 -1.69 -24.46 -5.08
C ASP A 211 -1.88 -23.64 -6.37
N LYS A 212 -0.88 -22.83 -6.74
CA LYS A 212 -0.94 -21.92 -7.89
C LYS A 212 -0.81 -22.67 -9.22
N LYS A 213 -1.50 -22.17 -10.24
CA LYS A 213 -1.55 -22.82 -11.55
C LYS A 213 -0.30 -22.50 -12.36
N PHE A 214 0.23 -23.53 -13.02
CA PHE A 214 1.42 -23.44 -13.88
C PHE A 214 1.20 -24.24 -15.16
N THR A 215 1.63 -23.70 -16.30
CA THR A 215 1.64 -24.40 -17.58
C THR A 215 2.86 -24.05 -18.42
N SER A 216 3.20 -24.92 -19.37
CA SER A 216 4.32 -24.71 -20.28
C SER A 216 3.80 -24.68 -21.72
N VAL A 217 4.32 -23.76 -22.52
CA VAL A 217 3.95 -23.55 -23.92
C VAL A 217 5.13 -23.97 -24.78
N PHE A 218 5.01 -25.14 -25.42
CA PHE A 218 6.01 -25.68 -26.35
C PHE A 218 5.60 -25.48 -27.81
N SER A 219 4.29 -25.39 -28.05
CA SER A 219 3.65 -25.14 -29.35
C SER A 219 2.49 -24.15 -29.19
N GLU A 220 2.10 -23.47 -30.27
CA GLU A 220 0.97 -22.52 -30.27
C GLU A 220 -0.35 -23.15 -29.80
N LYS A 221 -0.54 -24.46 -29.97
CA LYS A 221 -1.73 -25.18 -29.48
C LYS A 221 -1.87 -25.11 -27.95
N ASP A 222 -0.76 -25.01 -27.22
CA ASP A 222 -0.75 -24.94 -25.76
C ASP A 222 -1.27 -23.60 -25.23
N LEU A 223 -1.36 -22.56 -26.08
CA LEU A 223 -1.95 -21.26 -25.74
C LEU A 223 -3.44 -21.40 -25.37
N ARG A 224 -4.14 -22.40 -25.90
CA ARG A 224 -5.51 -22.71 -25.47
C ARG A 224 -5.58 -23.05 -23.99
N THR A 225 -4.61 -23.80 -23.49
CA THR A 225 -4.51 -24.15 -22.06
C THR A 225 -4.23 -22.92 -21.22
N VAL A 226 -3.37 -22.00 -21.68
CA VAL A 226 -3.10 -20.72 -21.01
C VAL A 226 -4.39 -19.89 -20.89
N LEU A 227 -5.14 -19.73 -21.99
CA LEU A 227 -6.39 -18.98 -22.01
C LEU A 227 -7.46 -19.62 -21.10
N SER A 228 -7.53 -20.96 -21.09
CA SER A 228 -8.41 -21.69 -20.19
C SER A 228 -8.05 -21.45 -18.71
N LEU A 229 -6.76 -21.48 -18.37
CA LEU A 229 -6.29 -21.21 -17.00
C LEU A 229 -6.63 -19.78 -16.56
N ILE A 230 -6.37 -18.78 -17.41
CA ILE A 230 -6.69 -17.36 -17.14
C ILE A 230 -8.20 -17.18 -16.94
N GLY A 231 -9.00 -17.83 -17.78
CA GLY A 231 -10.45 -17.81 -17.66
C GLY A 231 -10.93 -18.45 -16.36
N CYS A 232 -10.47 -19.65 -16.02
CA CYS A 232 -11.02 -20.43 -14.91
C CYS A 232 -10.36 -20.21 -13.55
N VAL A 233 -9.25 -19.46 -13.46
CA VAL A 233 -8.61 -19.20 -12.17
C VAL A 233 -9.53 -18.41 -11.25
N SER A 234 -9.60 -18.81 -9.97
CA SER A 234 -10.28 -18.03 -8.94
C SER A 234 -9.42 -16.82 -8.58
N THR A 235 -9.92 -15.61 -8.83
CA THR A 235 -9.23 -14.38 -8.48
C THR A 235 -9.40 -14.06 -6.99
N SER A 236 -8.34 -13.57 -6.37
CA SER A 236 -8.33 -13.08 -5.00
C SER A 236 -8.15 -11.57 -5.00
N ASP A 237 -9.09 -10.84 -4.41
CA ASP A 237 -8.96 -9.39 -4.29
C ASP A 237 -7.99 -9.01 -3.16
N LEU A 238 -7.19 -7.98 -3.41
CA LEU A 238 -6.32 -7.40 -2.40
C LEU A 238 -7.17 -6.66 -1.35
N SER A 239 -6.85 -6.84 -0.07
CA SER A 239 -7.60 -6.24 1.05
C SER A 239 -7.73 -4.72 0.95
N TRP A 240 -6.65 -4.03 0.58
CA TRP A 240 -6.61 -2.58 0.42
C TRP A 240 -7.31 -2.06 -0.85
N ARG A 241 -7.56 -2.95 -1.83
CA ARG A 241 -8.27 -2.64 -3.07
C ARG A 241 -9.78 -2.79 -2.92
N ARG A 242 -10.21 -3.77 -2.12
CA ARG A 242 -11.63 -4.14 -1.94
C ARG A 242 -12.51 -2.97 -1.51
N ASP A 243 -11.98 -2.08 -0.67
CA ASP A 243 -12.75 -0.97 -0.09
C ASP A 243 -12.72 0.29 -1.00
N ARG A 244 -12.32 0.17 -2.27
CA ARG A 244 -12.18 1.28 -3.22
C ARG A 244 -12.73 0.94 -4.61
N GLY A 245 -13.17 1.96 -5.33
CA GLY A 245 -13.36 1.90 -6.77
C GLY A 245 -12.04 2.13 -7.50
N TYR A 246 -11.81 1.40 -8.59
CA TYR A 246 -10.65 1.63 -9.45
C TYR A 246 -10.98 1.31 -10.91
N MET A 247 -10.21 1.89 -11.83
CA MET A 247 -10.39 1.71 -13.27
C MET A 247 -9.07 1.84 -14.01
N LEU A 248 -8.86 0.90 -14.92
CA LEU A 248 -7.83 0.99 -15.95
C LEU A 248 -8.43 1.68 -17.17
N SER A 249 -7.91 2.85 -17.54
CA SER A 249 -8.38 3.60 -18.71
C SER A 249 -7.98 2.89 -19.98
N LEU A 250 -8.96 2.56 -20.83
CA LEU A 250 -8.72 2.02 -22.17
C LEU A 250 -8.42 3.15 -23.16
N ASN A 251 -9.20 4.22 -23.09
CA ASN A 251 -9.04 5.42 -23.89
C ASN A 251 -9.02 6.67 -23.00
N HIS A 252 -8.36 7.72 -23.46
CA HIS A 252 -8.35 9.03 -22.82
C HIS A 252 -8.44 10.13 -23.89
N SER A 253 -9.16 11.19 -23.60
CA SER A 253 -9.26 12.41 -24.43
C SER A 253 -9.27 13.63 -23.53
N TYR A 254 -8.92 14.80 -24.07
CA TYR A 254 -8.82 16.02 -23.29
C TYR A 254 -9.48 17.18 -24.02
N ASP A 255 -10.30 17.91 -23.28
CA ASP A 255 -10.90 19.16 -23.72
C ASP A 255 -10.02 20.32 -23.24
N PHE A 256 -9.29 20.94 -24.18
CA PHE A 256 -8.38 22.05 -23.90
C PHE A 256 -9.10 23.33 -23.46
N ASP A 257 -10.32 23.57 -23.94
CA ASP A 257 -11.07 24.79 -23.64
C ASP A 257 -11.56 24.79 -22.19
N ARG A 258 -12.01 23.61 -21.72
CA ARG A 258 -12.54 23.42 -20.36
C ARG A 258 -11.50 22.91 -19.35
N LYS A 259 -10.33 22.50 -19.83
CA LYS A 259 -9.30 21.79 -19.04
C LYS A 259 -9.85 20.54 -18.37
N GLU A 260 -10.64 19.78 -19.11
CA GLU A 260 -11.32 18.57 -18.63
C GLU A 260 -10.67 17.32 -19.23
N LEU A 261 -10.32 16.35 -18.37
CA LEU A 261 -9.79 15.05 -18.79
C LEU A 261 -10.90 14.01 -18.80
N ILE A 262 -11.10 13.37 -19.95
CA ILE A 262 -12.13 12.36 -20.17
C ILE A 262 -11.45 10.99 -20.26
N LEU A 263 -11.83 10.09 -19.35
CA LEU A 263 -11.28 8.74 -19.24
C LEU A 263 -12.38 7.71 -19.46
N GLU A 264 -12.13 6.72 -20.31
CA GLU A 264 -13.07 5.64 -20.61
C GLU A 264 -12.50 4.29 -20.18
N GLY A 265 -13.29 3.49 -19.47
CA GLY A 265 -12.84 2.19 -18.96
C GLY A 265 -13.93 1.45 -18.20
N TYR A 266 -13.58 0.26 -17.70
CA TYR A 266 -14.48 -0.53 -16.87
C TYR A 266 -14.29 -0.18 -15.39
N ALA A 267 -15.37 0.22 -14.73
CA ALA A 267 -15.35 0.47 -13.29
C ALA A 267 -15.26 -0.85 -12.51
N LYS A 268 -14.37 -0.92 -11.53
CA LYS A 268 -14.13 -2.10 -10.69
C LYS A 268 -14.15 -1.75 -9.20
N GLY A 269 -14.24 -2.77 -8.35
CA GLY A 269 -14.35 -2.61 -6.90
C GLY A 269 -15.71 -2.02 -6.51
N LEU A 270 -15.72 -0.98 -5.70
CA LEU A 270 -16.98 -0.31 -5.30
C LEU A 270 -17.62 0.50 -6.44
N GLY A 271 -16.87 0.86 -7.48
CA GLY A 271 -17.31 1.82 -8.51
C GLY A 271 -17.02 3.27 -8.12
N PHE A 272 -17.63 4.22 -8.83
CA PHE A 272 -17.34 5.65 -8.69
C PHE A 272 -18.57 6.45 -8.29
N THR A 273 -18.34 7.59 -7.65
CA THR A 273 -19.34 8.62 -7.36
C THR A 273 -18.69 9.97 -7.47
N VAL A 274 -19.48 10.95 -7.91
CA VAL A 274 -19.09 12.35 -8.09
C VAL A 274 -18.88 13.06 -6.75
N LYS A 275 -19.52 12.56 -5.69
CA LYS A 275 -19.39 13.10 -4.31
C LYS A 275 -17.98 12.97 -3.73
N HIS A 276 -17.16 12.06 -4.24
CA HIS A 276 -15.82 11.80 -3.73
C HIS A 276 -14.78 12.07 -4.83
N PRO A 277 -13.64 12.69 -4.48
CA PRO A 277 -12.57 12.93 -5.45
C PRO A 277 -11.89 11.63 -5.89
N LEU A 278 -11.23 11.70 -7.04
CA LEU A 278 -10.51 10.58 -7.64
C LEU A 278 -9.01 10.84 -7.61
N HIS A 279 -8.24 9.79 -7.37
CA HIS A 279 -6.78 9.80 -7.48
C HIS A 279 -6.40 9.22 -8.84
N LEU A 280 -5.72 10.04 -9.66
CA LEU A 280 -5.05 9.60 -10.87
C LEU A 280 -3.58 9.32 -10.53
N THR A 281 -3.21 8.05 -10.54
CA THR A 281 -1.88 7.62 -10.12
C THR A 281 -0.80 8.26 -11.00
N SER A 282 0.23 8.81 -10.36
CA SER A 282 1.32 9.64 -10.94
C SER A 282 1.00 11.12 -11.18
N PHE A 283 -0.26 11.55 -11.16
CA PHE A 283 -0.64 12.95 -11.41
C PHE A 283 -1.24 13.65 -10.19
N GLY A 284 -2.02 12.94 -9.36
CA GLY A 284 -2.55 13.49 -8.11
C GLY A 284 -4.06 13.30 -7.95
N ASP A 285 -4.66 14.16 -7.14
CA ASP A 285 -6.07 14.08 -6.75
C ASP A 285 -6.89 15.10 -7.54
N PHE A 286 -7.94 14.64 -8.22
CA PHE A 286 -8.82 15.44 -9.08
C PHE A 286 -10.28 15.28 -8.67
N ILE A 287 -11.10 16.27 -9.03
CA ILE A 287 -12.56 16.24 -8.79
C ILE A 287 -13.24 15.63 -10.02
N LEU A 288 -14.15 14.70 -9.76
CA LEU A 288 -14.99 14.11 -10.78
C LEU A 288 -16.21 15.00 -11.03
N LYS A 289 -16.39 15.46 -12.27
CA LYS A 289 -17.54 16.29 -12.66
C LYS A 289 -18.74 15.44 -13.04
N ARG A 290 -18.52 14.39 -13.82
CA ARG A 290 -19.60 13.64 -14.47
C ARG A 290 -19.20 12.20 -14.69
N ILE A 291 -20.18 11.31 -14.50
CA ILE A 291 -20.10 9.88 -14.81
C ILE A 291 -21.15 9.56 -15.87
N ASP A 292 -20.70 9.15 -17.05
CA ASP A 292 -21.56 8.70 -18.15
C ASP A 292 -21.40 7.18 -18.33
N LEU A 293 -22.53 6.47 -18.47
CA LEU A 293 -22.55 5.08 -18.91
C LEU A 293 -22.49 5.05 -20.44
N VAL A 294 -21.44 4.45 -20.96
CA VAL A 294 -21.17 4.33 -22.40
C VAL A 294 -21.46 2.88 -22.82
N PRO A 295 -21.93 2.63 -24.05
CA PRO A 295 -22.11 1.27 -24.55
C PRO A 295 -20.84 0.42 -24.39
N ASP A 296 -21.04 -0.82 -23.91
CA ASP A 296 -19.94 -1.76 -23.69
C ASP A 296 -19.27 -2.13 -25.02
N ILE A 297 -17.93 -1.98 -25.08
CA ILE A 297 -17.11 -2.32 -26.25
C ILE A 297 -17.18 -3.82 -26.56
N CYS A 298 -17.33 -4.66 -25.52
CA CYS A 298 -17.26 -6.11 -25.64
C CYS A 298 -18.34 -6.77 -24.77
N PRO A 299 -19.63 -6.71 -25.17
CA PRO A 299 -20.73 -7.23 -24.35
C PRO A 299 -20.75 -8.77 -24.34
N VAL A 300 -20.97 -9.35 -23.14
CA VAL A 300 -21.04 -10.82 -22.94
C VAL A 300 -22.33 -11.43 -23.50
N SER A 301 -23.41 -10.65 -23.54
CA SER A 301 -24.71 -11.05 -24.07
C SER A 301 -25.06 -10.15 -25.25
N SER A 302 -25.40 -10.75 -26.38
CA SER A 302 -25.85 -10.07 -27.60
C SER A 302 -27.31 -9.55 -27.51
N ASN A 303 -27.87 -9.40 -26.30
CA ASN A 303 -29.24 -8.92 -26.13
C ASN A 303 -29.37 -7.48 -26.67
N PRO A 304 -30.08 -7.25 -27.79
CA PRO A 304 -30.19 -5.93 -28.42
C PRO A 304 -31.04 -4.95 -27.59
N SER A 305 -31.76 -5.42 -26.58
CA SER A 305 -32.53 -4.57 -25.65
C SER A 305 -31.66 -3.85 -24.60
N LYS A 306 -30.37 -4.19 -24.50
CA LYS A 306 -29.36 -3.46 -23.70
C LYS A 306 -28.41 -2.64 -24.58
N ILE A 307 -28.84 -2.19 -25.75
CA ILE A 307 -28.14 -1.11 -26.47
C ILE A 307 -28.36 0.16 -25.63
N SER A 308 -27.46 0.39 -24.68
CA SER A 308 -27.47 1.56 -23.81
C SER A 308 -27.06 2.77 -24.63
N VAL A 309 -28.03 3.63 -24.92
CA VAL A 309 -27.76 5.04 -25.25
C VAL A 309 -26.87 5.62 -24.16
N GLU A 310 -25.90 6.45 -24.53
CA GLU A 310 -25.06 7.15 -23.56
C GLU A 310 -25.95 7.86 -22.54
N ARG A 311 -25.76 7.53 -21.26
CA ARG A 311 -26.60 8.05 -20.18
C ARG A 311 -25.72 8.60 -19.07
N THR A 312 -25.92 9.86 -18.74
CA THR A 312 -25.36 10.45 -17.52
C THR A 312 -26.02 9.82 -16.29
N VAL A 313 -25.20 9.24 -15.42
CA VAL A 313 -25.63 8.62 -14.16
C VAL A 313 -25.65 9.65 -13.04
N GLU A 314 -24.57 10.40 -12.95
CA GLU A 314 -24.34 11.39 -11.89
C GLU A 314 -23.53 12.53 -12.47
N GLU A 315 -23.92 13.76 -12.15
CA GLU A 315 -23.24 15.00 -12.50
C GLU A 315 -23.16 15.88 -11.26
N LEU A 316 -22.01 16.56 -11.07
CA LEU A 316 -21.76 17.39 -9.92
C LEU A 316 -22.52 18.71 -10.04
N ASN A 317 -23.21 19.10 -8.97
CA ASN A 317 -23.80 20.43 -8.87
C ASN A 317 -22.71 21.48 -8.64
N ASN A 318 -22.96 22.72 -9.06
CA ASN A 318 -21.99 23.83 -8.89
C ASN A 318 -21.68 24.13 -7.41
N GLU A 319 -22.65 23.99 -6.52
CA GLU A 319 -22.46 24.19 -5.08
C GLU A 319 -21.52 23.13 -4.49
N ASP A 320 -21.76 21.85 -4.77
CA ASP A 320 -20.91 20.73 -4.32
C ASP A 320 -19.49 20.82 -4.91
N LEU A 321 -19.39 21.29 -6.16
CA LEU A 321 -18.11 21.56 -6.82
C LEU A 321 -17.30 22.62 -6.06
N SER A 322 -17.95 23.71 -5.64
CA SER A 322 -17.29 24.77 -4.86
C SER A 322 -16.79 24.25 -3.50
N LEU A 323 -17.57 23.38 -2.84
CA LEU A 323 -17.18 22.75 -1.58
C LEU A 323 -15.96 21.83 -1.77
N LEU A 324 -16.00 20.93 -2.75
CA LEU A 324 -14.90 20.00 -3.04
C LEU A 324 -13.62 20.72 -3.50
N LEU A 325 -13.76 21.85 -4.21
CA LEU A 325 -12.63 22.71 -4.55
C LEU A 325 -12.05 23.39 -3.32
N SER A 326 -12.88 23.92 -2.41
CA SER A 326 -12.38 24.54 -1.17
C SER A 326 -11.61 23.55 -0.29
N GLU A 327 -12.05 22.28 -0.23
CA GLU A 327 -11.30 21.22 0.44
C GLU A 327 -9.95 20.93 -0.21
N SER A 328 -9.87 21.09 -1.53
CA SER A 328 -8.62 20.94 -2.31
C SER A 328 -7.69 22.15 -2.17
N GLU A 329 -8.21 23.32 -1.81
CA GLU A 329 -7.38 24.51 -1.56
C GLU A 329 -6.69 24.49 -0.21
N CYS A 330 -7.27 23.81 0.80
CA CYS A 330 -6.55 23.49 2.05
C CYS A 330 -5.24 22.69 1.79
N LEU A 331 -5.13 22.02 0.64
CA LEU A 331 -3.94 21.34 0.17
C LEU A 331 -2.98 22.26 -0.62
N ASN A 332 -3.43 23.42 -1.13
CA ASN A 332 -2.68 24.31 -2.04
C ASN A 332 -1.89 25.43 -1.35
N TYR A 333 -2.05 25.65 -0.03
CA TYR A 333 -1.15 26.56 0.74
C TYR A 333 0.18 25.88 1.11
N VAL A 334 0.83 25.27 0.11
CA VAL A 334 2.24 24.86 0.16
C VAL A 334 2.86 25.19 -1.21
N SER A 335 3.01 26.48 -1.47
CA SER A 335 3.91 27.02 -2.48
C SER A 335 4.43 28.35 -1.95
N PRO A 336 5.72 28.48 -1.63
CA PRO A 336 6.29 29.78 -1.33
C PRO A 336 6.64 30.46 -2.65
N GLN A 337 5.66 30.87 -3.46
CA GLN A 337 5.93 31.69 -4.66
C GLN A 337 4.75 32.62 -4.96
N ASN A 338 4.81 33.81 -4.37
CA ASN A 338 4.85 35.08 -5.11
C ASN A 338 5.05 36.22 -4.12
N SER A 339 6.28 36.36 -3.65
CA SER A 339 6.82 37.65 -3.26
C SER A 339 6.91 38.52 -4.51
N ASN A 340 5.83 39.21 -4.84
CA ASN A 340 5.85 40.45 -5.62
C ASN A 340 4.54 41.19 -5.39
N SER A 341 4.67 42.38 -4.76
CA SER A 341 3.64 43.35 -4.38
C SER A 341 2.88 43.14 -3.05
N LEU A 342 3.56 42.72 -1.99
CA LEU A 342 3.26 43.30 -0.68
C LEU A 342 4.44 44.15 -0.23
N ASN A 343 4.17 45.44 0.00
CA ASN A 343 5.14 46.42 0.48
C ASN A 343 5.83 45.87 1.73
N VAL A 344 7.13 45.60 1.60
CA VAL A 344 8.02 45.01 2.61
C VAL A 344 8.14 45.90 3.86
N THR A 345 7.67 47.15 3.80
CA THR A 345 7.67 48.09 4.92
C THR A 345 6.56 47.81 5.94
N ASP A 346 5.39 47.33 5.53
CA ASP A 346 4.24 47.19 6.43
C ASP A 346 4.27 45.87 7.23
N THR A 347 4.92 44.83 6.69
CA THR A 347 5.11 43.55 7.41
C THR A 347 6.30 43.60 8.38
N LEU A 348 7.35 44.36 8.08
CA LEU A 348 8.48 44.54 9.00
C LEU A 348 8.18 45.52 10.13
N GLN A 349 7.34 46.55 9.92
CA GLN A 349 6.88 47.40 11.02
C GLN A 349 5.88 46.67 11.94
N ASN A 350 5.03 45.79 11.40
CA ASN A 350 4.17 44.94 12.22
C ASN A 350 4.91 43.76 12.89
N LEU A 351 6.10 43.35 12.42
CA LEU A 351 6.91 42.34 13.10
C LEU A 351 7.90 42.95 14.11
N ASN A 352 8.40 44.17 13.87
CA ASN A 352 9.32 44.84 14.78
C ASN A 352 8.64 45.44 16.03
N ASN A 353 7.31 45.64 16.01
CA ASN A 353 6.56 46.03 17.21
C ASN A 353 6.18 44.83 18.11
N TYR A 354 6.53 43.60 17.73
CA TYR A 354 6.27 42.38 18.50
C TYR A 354 7.56 41.74 19.08
N ILE A 355 8.62 42.53 19.26
CA ILE A 355 9.91 42.09 19.87
C ILE A 355 10.04 42.62 21.30
N THR A 356 8.93 42.71 22.03
CA THR A 356 8.96 42.88 23.49
C THR A 356 8.02 41.85 24.09
N ASP A 357 8.60 40.93 24.85
CA ASP A 357 7.98 39.88 25.68
C ASP A 357 7.78 38.49 25.04
N ASP A 358 8.87 37.73 25.01
CA ASP A 358 8.96 36.29 24.63
C ASP A 358 7.95 35.37 25.36
N ASN A 359 7.38 35.81 26.50
CA ASN A 359 6.40 35.02 27.25
C ASN A 359 4.98 35.14 26.69
N GLN A 360 4.61 36.26 26.06
CA GLN A 360 3.26 36.44 25.50
C GLN A 360 3.07 35.66 24.20
N PHE A 361 4.13 35.48 23.39
CA PHE A 361 4.05 34.70 22.16
C PHE A 361 3.78 33.21 22.44
N HIS A 362 4.33 32.64 23.52
CA HIS A 362 4.08 31.25 23.89
C HIS A 362 2.65 31.02 24.40
N ASP A 363 2.08 31.95 25.16
CA ASP A 363 0.70 31.88 25.64
C ASP A 363 -0.32 32.10 24.51
N ASP A 364 -0.02 32.99 23.56
CA ASP A 364 -0.86 33.21 22.38
C ASP A 364 -0.72 32.08 21.35
N PHE A 365 0.46 31.45 21.23
CA PHE A 365 0.70 30.28 20.38
C PHE A 365 0.03 29.01 20.93
N SER A 366 0.09 28.78 22.24
CA SER A 366 -0.57 27.64 22.90
C SER A 366 -2.10 27.77 22.92
N SER A 367 -2.63 29.00 23.08
CA SER A 367 -4.08 29.26 23.02
C SER A 367 -4.65 29.28 21.59
N LYS A 368 -3.83 29.58 20.57
CA LYS A 368 -4.21 29.55 19.13
C LYS A 368 -3.89 28.23 18.43
N LEU A 369 -3.32 27.24 19.11
CA LEU A 369 -3.09 25.88 18.60
C LEU A 369 -4.43 25.09 18.50
N ARG A 370 -5.40 25.64 17.76
CA ARG A 370 -6.59 24.91 17.33
C ARG A 370 -6.20 24.00 16.18
N ILE A 371 -5.60 22.87 16.51
CA ILE A 371 -5.45 21.78 15.55
C ILE A 371 -6.84 21.44 15.04
N ASN A 372 -6.99 21.27 13.73
CA ASN A 372 -8.25 20.88 13.10
C ASN A 372 -8.60 19.46 13.54
N LYS A 373 -9.26 19.34 14.69
CA LYS A 373 -9.70 18.08 15.28
C LYS A 373 -10.88 17.53 14.48
N ILE A 374 -10.68 16.34 13.92
CA ILE A 374 -11.75 15.60 13.26
C ILE A 374 -12.41 14.72 14.33
N SER A 375 -13.63 15.10 14.73
CA SER A 375 -14.45 14.35 15.68
C SER A 375 -15.02 13.09 15.05
N ALA A 376 -15.07 11.99 15.80
CA ALA A 376 -15.75 10.78 15.35
C ALA A 376 -17.28 10.97 15.45
N GLU A 377 -18.02 10.70 14.36
CA GLU A 377 -19.49 10.68 14.40
C GLU A 377 -19.96 9.62 15.41
N SER A 378 -20.81 10.03 16.35
CA SER A 378 -21.35 9.18 17.41
C SER A 378 -22.42 8.25 16.84
N GLY A 379 -22.08 6.99 16.54
CA GLY A 379 -23.10 6.02 16.10
C GLY A 379 -22.65 4.64 15.62
N VAL A 380 -21.35 4.33 15.54
CA VAL A 380 -20.88 3.03 15.03
C VAL A 380 -20.31 2.18 16.17
N LEU A 381 -21.12 1.24 16.67
CA LEU A 381 -20.66 0.13 17.51
C LEU A 381 -19.90 -0.86 16.63
N SER A 382 -18.59 -1.00 16.81
CA SER A 382 -17.82 -2.10 16.25
C SER A 382 -17.84 -3.29 17.23
N GLU A 383 -18.69 -4.28 16.98
CA GLU A 383 -18.40 -5.66 17.38
C GLU A 383 -17.24 -6.14 16.50
N ASP A 384 -16.08 -6.39 17.12
CA ASP A 384 -14.96 -7.24 16.66
C ASP A 384 -13.68 -6.74 17.34
N THR A 385 -13.50 -7.13 18.61
CA THR A 385 -12.23 -7.02 19.34
C THR A 385 -11.75 -8.43 19.65
N GLU A 386 -11.26 -9.15 18.64
CA GLU A 386 -10.40 -10.31 18.90
C GLU A 386 -8.97 -9.78 19.08
N MET A 387 -8.59 -9.57 20.35
CA MET A 387 -7.19 -9.38 20.71
C MET A 387 -6.48 -10.72 20.54
N GLU A 388 -5.62 -10.85 19.53
CA GLU A 388 -4.60 -11.89 19.50
C GLU A 388 -3.59 -11.58 20.62
N GLN A 389 -3.76 -12.27 21.76
CA GLN A 389 -2.82 -12.33 22.86
C GLN A 389 -1.63 -13.19 22.43
N ASP A 390 -0.56 -12.57 21.97
CA ASP A 390 0.72 -13.27 21.85
C ASP A 390 1.34 -13.46 23.24
N THR A 391 1.53 -14.73 23.56
CA THR A 391 2.03 -15.29 24.82
C THR A 391 3.47 -14.89 25.11
N TYR A 392 3.65 -14.24 26.26
CA TYR A 392 4.93 -13.88 26.88
C TYR A 392 5.65 -15.12 27.43
N TYR A 393 6.88 -15.38 26.98
CA TYR A 393 7.81 -16.29 27.65
C TYR A 393 8.69 -15.49 28.60
N ASP A 394 8.52 -15.77 29.89
CA ASP A 394 9.29 -15.25 31.01
C ASP A 394 10.65 -15.97 31.07
N TYR A 395 11.75 -15.21 31.12
CA TYR A 395 13.05 -15.73 31.51
C TYR A 395 13.52 -14.94 32.73
N GLU A 396 13.33 -15.55 33.91
CA GLU A 396 13.95 -15.11 35.15
C GLU A 396 15.48 -15.31 35.13
N ASN A 397 16.17 -14.28 35.61
CA ASN A 397 17.45 -14.21 36.31
C ASN A 397 18.40 -15.43 36.36
N ALA A 398 19.68 -15.16 36.07
CA ALA A 398 20.80 -15.73 36.82
C ALA A 398 22.03 -14.79 36.81
N SER A 399 22.44 -14.41 38.03
CA SER A 399 23.81 -14.14 38.55
C SER A 399 24.71 -13.13 37.84
N ASP A 400 25.10 -12.02 38.48
CA ASP A 400 26.09 -11.87 39.58
C ASP A 400 27.53 -11.68 39.06
N GLY A 401 28.19 -10.64 39.56
CA GLY A 401 29.50 -10.18 39.10
C GLY A 401 29.83 -8.82 39.71
N SER A 402 30.42 -8.89 40.90
CA SER A 402 30.72 -7.78 41.80
C SER A 402 32.08 -7.11 41.52
N VAL A 403 32.27 -5.97 42.19
CA VAL A 403 33.52 -5.31 42.63
C VAL A 403 34.33 -4.49 41.59
N LEU A 404 34.41 -3.16 41.77
CA LEU A 404 35.49 -2.45 42.50
C LEU A 404 35.40 -0.94 42.22
N SER A 405 35.23 -0.19 43.29
CA SER A 405 35.55 1.23 43.40
C SER A 405 37.07 1.40 43.44
N ASP A 406 37.64 2.17 42.53
CA ASP A 406 38.94 2.80 42.73
C ASP A 406 38.83 4.27 42.31
N GLU A 407 38.75 5.12 43.33
CA GLU A 407 39.07 6.54 43.19
C GLU A 407 40.59 6.67 43.12
N SER A 408 41.07 7.22 42.01
CA SER A 408 42.43 7.75 41.93
C SER A 408 42.34 9.15 41.36
N ASP A 409 42.52 10.12 42.26
CA ASP A 409 42.89 11.50 41.93
C ASP A 409 44.18 11.45 41.10
N PHE A 410 44.08 11.79 39.82
CA PHE A 410 45.23 12.11 38.98
C PHE A 410 45.19 13.61 38.67
N ASP A 411 46.26 14.28 39.09
CA ASP A 411 46.48 15.72 39.01
C ASP A 411 46.20 16.30 37.61
N LEU A 412 45.24 17.22 37.55
CA LEU A 412 44.68 17.87 36.36
C LEU A 412 45.42 19.17 36.01
N ASP A 413 46.75 19.21 36.02
CA ASP A 413 47.48 20.46 35.76
C ASP A 413 48.60 20.38 34.69
N ASP A 414 48.82 19.25 34.01
CA ASP A 414 49.98 19.10 33.09
C ASP A 414 49.64 18.73 31.64
N ILE A 415 48.43 19.07 31.15
CA ILE A 415 48.05 18.93 29.73
C ILE A 415 47.44 20.23 29.17
N LEU A 416 47.96 21.38 29.59
CA LEU A 416 47.75 22.61 28.85
C LEU A 416 48.95 22.89 27.94
N GLU A 417 48.62 22.93 26.65
CA GLU A 417 49.40 23.52 25.57
C GLU A 417 50.59 22.71 25.03
N THR A 418 50.36 21.93 23.97
CA THR A 418 50.90 22.32 22.65
C THR A 418 50.21 21.57 21.49
N SER A 419 49.82 22.35 20.47
CA SER A 419 49.65 21.92 19.07
C SER A 419 48.72 20.73 18.78
N SER A 420 47.40 21.00 18.70
CA SER A 420 46.58 20.75 17.48
C SER A 420 45.06 20.64 17.76
N ASN A 421 44.41 21.72 18.19
CA ASN A 421 42.93 21.75 18.24
C ASN A 421 42.30 21.61 16.85
N SER A 422 43.00 22.01 15.79
CA SER A 422 42.60 21.74 14.40
C SER A 422 42.73 20.26 14.04
N SER A 423 43.83 19.58 14.42
CA SER A 423 44.03 18.17 14.08
C SER A 423 43.11 17.24 14.87
N LYS A 424 42.82 17.51 16.15
CA LYS A 424 41.82 16.75 16.93
C LYS A 424 40.40 16.95 16.39
N LYS A 425 40.07 18.14 15.89
CA LYS A 425 38.79 18.45 15.22
C LYS A 425 38.63 17.67 13.90
N ILE A 426 39.70 17.60 13.10
CA ILE A 426 39.76 16.81 11.85
C ILE A 426 39.71 15.30 12.16
N GLU A 427 40.41 14.85 13.20
CA GLU A 427 40.49 13.46 13.63
C GLU A 427 39.13 12.94 14.13
N PHE A 428 38.36 13.77 14.87
CA PHE A 428 37.01 13.41 15.32
C PHE A 428 35.97 13.44 14.19
N GLU A 429 36.02 14.44 13.29
CA GLU A 429 35.17 14.45 12.08
C GLU A 429 35.48 13.26 11.14
N SER A 430 36.69 12.69 11.23
CA SER A 430 37.09 11.50 10.47
C SER A 430 36.77 10.16 11.14
N ARG A 431 36.24 10.17 12.38
CA ARG A 431 35.89 8.91 13.07
C ARG A 431 34.75 8.22 12.35
N SER A 432 35.00 6.98 11.96
CA SER A 432 33.94 6.12 11.43
C SER A 432 32.88 5.84 12.50
N LEU A 433 31.65 5.51 12.11
CA LEU A 433 30.56 5.21 13.05
C LEU A 433 30.88 4.03 14.00
N GLU A 434 31.90 3.25 13.68
CA GLU A 434 32.42 2.12 14.46
C GLU A 434 33.41 2.56 15.56
N GLU A 435 34.00 3.75 15.43
CA GLU A 435 34.94 4.35 16.40
C GLU A 435 34.23 5.19 17.48
N LEU A 436 32.94 5.45 17.32
CA LEU A 436 32.13 6.12 18.33
C LEU A 436 31.81 5.16 19.48
N SER A 437 32.14 5.59 20.70
CA SER A 437 31.80 4.82 21.91
C SER A 437 30.29 4.78 22.16
N PHE A 438 29.58 5.85 21.75
CA PHE A 438 28.12 5.94 21.79
C PHE A 438 27.54 6.47 20.47
N PRO A 439 26.35 6.00 20.05
CA PRO A 439 25.78 6.34 18.74
C PRO A 439 25.37 7.81 18.58
N ASP A 440 25.14 8.52 19.68
CA ASP A 440 24.69 9.93 19.71
C ASP A 440 25.71 10.89 20.33
N GLU A 441 26.95 10.44 20.51
CA GLU A 441 28.05 11.27 21.03
C GLU A 441 28.27 12.50 20.14
N VAL A 442 28.43 13.67 20.77
CA VAL A 442 28.68 14.95 20.09
C VAL A 442 29.66 15.76 20.91
N ASP A 443 30.74 16.19 20.27
CA ASP A 443 31.72 17.09 20.90
C ASP A 443 31.15 18.48 21.17
N THR A 444 31.54 19.05 22.32
CA THR A 444 31.18 20.42 22.65
C THR A 444 32.00 21.38 21.77
N PRO A 445 31.34 22.31 21.04
CA PRO A 445 32.06 23.26 20.19
C PRO A 445 32.92 24.20 21.04
N VAL A 446 34.18 24.38 20.64
CA VAL A 446 35.13 25.29 21.32
C VAL A 446 34.73 26.76 21.12
N ASP A 447 34.19 27.09 19.95
CA ASP A 447 33.92 28.48 19.54
C ASP A 447 32.64 29.07 20.18
N THR A 448 31.73 28.23 20.69
CA THR A 448 30.43 28.67 21.21
C THR A 448 30.15 28.05 22.58
N PRO A 449 29.74 28.83 23.61
CA PRO A 449 29.39 28.27 24.90
C PRO A 449 28.29 27.21 24.77
N ALA A 450 28.44 26.08 25.47
CA ALA A 450 27.53 24.94 25.40
C ALA A 450 26.06 25.33 25.68
N LYS A 451 25.84 26.29 26.58
CA LYS A 451 24.50 26.84 26.89
C LYS A 451 23.79 27.41 25.65
N HIS A 452 24.52 28.07 24.75
CA HIS A 452 23.94 28.60 23.50
C HIS A 452 23.75 27.50 22.47
N ARG A 453 24.74 26.60 22.30
CA ARG A 453 24.66 25.48 21.35
C ARG A 453 23.49 24.54 21.63
N PHE A 454 23.27 24.23 22.90
CA PHE A 454 22.26 23.28 23.37
C PHE A 454 21.05 23.96 24.01
N ARG A 455 20.78 25.24 23.70
CA ARG A 455 19.67 26.03 24.27
C ARG A 455 18.30 25.35 24.16
N LYS A 456 18.07 24.57 23.10
CA LYS A 456 16.81 23.86 22.84
C LYS A 456 16.74 22.46 23.48
N TYR A 457 17.81 22.01 24.12
CA TYR A 457 17.88 20.69 24.74
C TYR A 457 17.40 20.78 26.19
N ARG A 458 16.79 19.68 26.67
CA ARG A 458 16.32 19.52 28.04
C ARG A 458 16.83 18.21 28.60
N SER A 459 17.29 18.22 29.85
CA SER A 459 17.63 16.99 30.56
C SER A 459 16.37 16.33 31.13
N LEU A 460 16.29 15.01 31.02
CA LEU A 460 15.21 14.21 31.60
C LEU A 460 15.82 13.19 32.55
N LYS A 461 15.30 13.12 33.78
CA LYS A 461 15.74 12.14 34.78
C LYS A 461 15.52 10.69 34.30
N ASN A 462 14.41 10.44 33.62
CA ASN A 462 14.10 9.16 32.99
C ASN A 462 13.17 9.39 31.79
N ILE A 463 13.59 8.94 30.60
CA ILE A 463 12.84 9.10 29.35
C ILE A 463 11.46 8.43 29.37
N ARG A 464 11.29 7.37 30.17
CA ARG A 464 10.05 6.58 30.26
C ARG A 464 8.99 7.22 31.15
N THR A 465 9.39 7.85 32.25
CA THR A 465 8.46 8.31 33.31
C THR A 465 8.28 9.81 33.39
N SER A 466 9.26 10.60 32.93
CA SER A 466 9.15 12.07 32.93
C SER A 466 7.93 12.54 32.12
N VAL A 467 7.37 13.71 32.44
CA VAL A 467 6.29 14.34 31.63
C VAL A 467 6.93 15.18 30.53
N TRP A 468 6.35 15.12 29.32
CA TRP A 468 6.75 15.89 28.14
C TRP A 468 5.45 16.23 27.42
N ASP A 469 5.18 17.51 27.23
CA ASP A 469 3.95 17.96 26.59
C ASP A 469 4.08 17.82 25.06
N PRO A 470 3.18 17.10 24.38
CA PRO A 470 3.18 16.98 22.93
C PRO A 470 3.03 18.31 22.17
N TYR A 471 2.45 19.34 22.80
CA TYR A 471 2.19 20.65 22.17
C TYR A 471 3.27 21.70 22.49
N GLU A 472 4.30 21.31 23.24
CA GLU A 472 5.44 22.17 23.56
C GLU A 472 6.38 22.30 22.35
N SER A 473 6.74 23.54 21.99
CA SER A 473 7.77 23.84 20.95
C SER A 473 7.52 23.27 19.55
N LEU A 474 6.26 23.19 19.13
CA LEU A 474 5.89 22.68 17.81
C LEU A 474 6.32 23.63 16.66
N PRO A 475 6.76 23.08 15.51
CA PRO A 475 6.97 23.85 14.29
C PRO A 475 5.69 24.56 13.82
N ILE A 476 5.83 25.68 13.12
CA ILE A 476 4.70 26.46 12.60
C ILE A 476 3.85 25.62 11.62
N GLU A 477 4.48 24.66 10.92
CA GLU A 477 3.83 23.74 10.00
C GLU A 477 2.80 22.83 10.68
N TYR A 478 2.96 22.52 11.98
CA TYR A 478 1.99 21.69 12.73
C TYR A 478 0.63 22.37 12.88
N TYR A 479 0.53 23.69 12.72
CA TYR A 479 -0.75 24.39 12.70
C TYR A 479 -1.60 24.02 11.46
N LYS A 480 -0.95 23.61 10.37
CA LYS A 480 -1.59 23.36 9.08
C LYS A 480 -2.11 21.93 8.92
N ILE A 481 -1.67 21.00 9.78
CA ILE A 481 -2.04 19.59 9.69
C ILE A 481 -3.32 19.27 10.48
N ASN A 482 -3.91 18.13 10.19
CA ASN A 482 -5.12 17.63 10.83
C ASN A 482 -4.78 16.59 11.90
N GLU A 483 -5.50 16.62 13.02
CA GLU A 483 -5.45 15.58 14.05
C GLU A 483 -6.79 14.85 14.11
N PHE A 484 -6.73 13.54 14.29
CA PHE A 484 -7.89 12.68 14.45
C PHE A 484 -8.09 12.35 15.92
N GLU A 485 -9.29 12.59 16.45
CA GLU A 485 -9.64 12.21 17.82
C GLU A 485 -9.60 10.68 17.98
N ASN A 486 -10.25 9.98 17.04
CA ASN A 486 -10.20 8.54 16.91
C ASN A 486 -10.06 8.15 15.43
N PHE A 487 -8.81 7.90 15.04
CA PHE A 487 -8.47 7.57 13.67
C PHE A 487 -9.18 6.30 13.15
N ARG A 488 -9.27 5.24 13.98
CA ARG A 488 -9.86 3.95 13.56
C ARG A 488 -11.36 4.08 13.25
N VAL A 489 -12.10 4.75 14.12
CA VAL A 489 -13.54 4.96 13.94
C VAL A 489 -13.81 5.88 12.74
N THR A 490 -13.06 6.98 12.62
CA THR A 490 -13.17 7.92 11.49
C THR A 490 -12.94 7.20 10.16
N MET A 491 -11.92 6.36 10.08
CA MET A 491 -11.61 5.58 8.88
C MET A 491 -12.61 4.45 8.58
N SER A 492 -13.21 3.85 9.61
CA SER A 492 -14.29 2.89 9.42
C SER A 492 -15.56 3.56 8.87
N SER A 493 -15.90 4.74 9.41
CA SER A 493 -17.01 5.56 8.90
C SER A 493 -16.77 5.99 7.46
N SER A 494 -15.55 6.44 7.12
CA SER A 494 -15.20 6.87 5.76
C SER A 494 -15.38 5.77 4.71
N LYS A 495 -14.95 4.53 5.02
CA LYS A 495 -15.20 3.35 4.17
C LYS A 495 -16.70 3.08 3.98
N THR A 496 -17.46 3.15 5.06
CA THR A 496 -18.91 2.91 5.05
C THR A 496 -19.64 3.97 4.22
N GLN A 497 -19.23 5.24 4.35
CA GLN A 497 -19.79 6.35 3.59
C GLN A 497 -19.49 6.23 2.09
N LEU A 498 -18.25 5.93 1.71
CA LEU A 498 -17.89 5.70 0.31
C LEU A 498 -18.72 4.55 -0.29
N LYS A 499 -18.80 3.43 0.43
CA LYS A 499 -19.57 2.26 0.00
C LYS A 499 -21.04 2.60 -0.26
N LYS A 500 -21.70 3.29 0.68
CA LYS A 500 -23.11 3.73 0.53
C LYS A 500 -23.29 4.63 -0.70
N ASN A 501 -22.39 5.59 -0.92
CA ASN A 501 -22.49 6.50 -2.06
C ASN A 501 -22.29 5.76 -3.39
N CYS A 502 -21.32 4.85 -3.47
CA CYS A 502 -21.10 4.06 -4.69
C CYS A 502 -22.19 3.02 -4.95
N GLU A 503 -22.85 2.49 -3.91
CA GLU A 503 -24.03 1.62 -4.06
C GLU A 503 -25.24 2.36 -4.66
N ILE A 504 -25.35 3.67 -4.42
CA ILE A 504 -26.41 4.51 -5.03
C ILE A 504 -26.15 4.72 -6.51
N THR A 505 -24.90 5.00 -6.91
CA THR A 505 -24.53 5.21 -8.32
C THR A 505 -24.51 3.90 -9.10
N ASN A 506 -24.10 2.81 -8.44
CA ASN A 506 -24.11 1.43 -8.94
C ASN A 506 -23.52 1.27 -10.35
N VAL A 507 -22.31 1.81 -10.56
CA VAL A 507 -21.61 1.74 -11.84
C VAL A 507 -20.55 0.64 -11.92
N SER A 508 -20.32 -0.09 -10.82
CA SER A 508 -19.33 -1.18 -10.78
C SER A 508 -19.66 -2.26 -11.81
N GLY A 509 -18.67 -2.74 -12.55
CA GLY A 509 -18.85 -3.72 -13.63
C GLY A 509 -19.15 -3.10 -15.00
N SER A 510 -19.63 -1.86 -15.05
CA SER A 510 -20.06 -1.22 -16.31
C SER A 510 -18.91 -0.48 -17.00
N PHE A 511 -19.08 -0.23 -18.31
CA PHE A 511 -18.20 0.64 -19.09
C PHE A 511 -18.64 2.09 -18.88
N VAL A 512 -17.73 2.90 -18.33
CA VAL A 512 -18.01 4.28 -17.91
C VAL A 512 -17.03 5.26 -18.56
N ARG A 513 -17.52 6.48 -18.74
CA ARG A 513 -16.73 7.66 -19.09
C ARG A 513 -16.74 8.62 -17.90
N LEU A 514 -15.55 8.93 -17.39
CA LEU A 514 -15.32 9.82 -16.27
C LEU A 514 -14.77 11.15 -16.78
N THR A 515 -15.39 12.26 -16.38
CA THR A 515 -14.91 13.62 -16.71
C THR A 515 -14.32 14.28 -15.48
N LEU A 516 -13.01 14.55 -15.51
CA LEU A 516 -12.25 15.18 -14.42
C LEU A 516 -12.04 16.67 -14.68
N VAL A 517 -12.14 17.49 -13.63
CA VAL A 517 -11.95 18.95 -13.71
C VAL A 517 -10.53 19.36 -13.34
N ASN A 518 -10.07 20.48 -13.91
CA ASN A 518 -8.82 21.17 -13.55
C ASN A 518 -7.58 20.30 -13.78
N PHE A 519 -7.56 19.57 -14.89
CA PHE A 519 -6.40 18.79 -15.29
C PHE A 519 -5.49 19.65 -16.17
N SER A 520 -4.20 19.75 -15.82
CA SER A 520 -3.26 20.64 -16.53
C SER A 520 -2.98 20.16 -17.96
N PRO A 521 -2.90 21.05 -18.96
CA PRO A 521 -2.48 20.68 -20.32
C PRO A 521 -1.07 20.05 -20.37
N GLU A 522 -0.16 20.48 -19.48
CA GLU A 522 1.21 19.94 -19.38
C GLU A 522 1.19 18.48 -18.90
N ASP A 523 0.37 18.19 -17.89
CA ASP A 523 0.16 16.83 -17.38
C ASP A 523 -0.44 15.93 -18.46
N TYR A 524 -1.36 16.46 -19.27
CA TYR A 524 -1.93 15.74 -20.41
C TYR A 524 -0.89 15.42 -21.49
N SER A 525 -0.01 16.36 -21.81
CA SER A 525 1.08 16.13 -22.77
C SER A 525 2.02 15.02 -22.28
N THR A 526 2.25 14.93 -20.97
CA THR A 526 3.06 13.87 -20.34
C THR A 526 2.34 12.52 -20.40
N LEU A 527 1.04 12.48 -20.12
CA LEU A 527 0.24 11.26 -20.24
C LEU A 527 0.22 10.74 -21.68
N SER A 528 0.00 11.63 -22.64
CA SER A 528 -0.11 11.30 -24.06
C SER A 528 1.23 10.83 -24.65
N SER A 529 2.33 11.52 -24.33
CA SER A 529 3.68 11.17 -24.82
C SER A 529 4.21 9.84 -24.27
N THR A 530 3.87 9.49 -23.03
CA THR A 530 4.35 8.25 -22.40
C THR A 530 3.65 7.00 -22.97
N SER A 531 2.56 7.15 -23.74
CA SER A 531 1.69 6.06 -24.20
C SER A 531 1.21 5.13 -23.07
N ARG A 532 1.16 5.66 -21.84
CA ARG A 532 0.81 4.94 -20.62
C ARG A 532 -0.69 5.04 -20.38
N PHE A 533 -1.33 3.93 -20.03
CA PHE A 533 -2.73 3.95 -19.62
C PHE A 533 -2.89 4.61 -18.25
N ALA A 534 -3.96 5.39 -18.09
CA ALA A 534 -4.31 6.03 -16.83
C ALA A 534 -4.93 5.03 -15.84
N LEU A 535 -4.47 5.04 -14.60
CA LEU A 535 -5.05 4.28 -13.50
C LEU A 535 -5.71 5.26 -12.53
N VAL A 536 -7.01 5.07 -12.34
CA VAL A 536 -7.83 5.92 -11.48
C VAL A 536 -8.32 5.10 -10.31
N SER A 537 -8.37 5.70 -9.13
CA SER A 537 -8.96 5.10 -7.93
C SER A 537 -9.76 6.12 -7.12
N THR A 538 -10.76 5.64 -6.36
CA THR A 538 -11.51 6.49 -5.44
C THR A 538 -10.71 6.81 -4.19
N ILE A 539 -10.83 8.04 -3.73
CA ILE A 539 -10.23 8.49 -2.48
C ILE A 539 -11.27 8.36 -1.35
N LEU A 540 -10.83 7.90 -0.18
CA LEU A 540 -11.69 7.85 1.00
C LEU A 540 -11.87 9.26 1.59
N PRO A 541 -13.01 9.53 2.24
CA PRO A 541 -13.15 10.72 3.06
C PRO A 541 -11.97 10.87 4.03
N TYR A 542 -11.51 12.11 4.21
CA TYR A 542 -10.36 12.51 5.03
C TYR A 542 -8.97 12.04 4.57
N GLU A 543 -8.86 11.20 3.54
CA GLU A 543 -7.55 10.71 3.07
C GLU A 543 -6.69 11.80 2.40
N ARG A 544 -7.34 12.87 1.92
CA ARG A 544 -6.70 14.07 1.38
C ARG A 544 -6.12 14.99 2.47
N LYS A 545 -6.48 14.77 3.74
CA LYS A 545 -5.99 15.60 4.85
C LYS A 545 -4.55 15.20 5.19
N VAL A 546 -3.72 16.21 5.40
CA VAL A 546 -2.31 16.04 5.77
C VAL A 546 -2.23 15.87 7.27
N SER A 547 -1.51 14.83 7.72
CA SER A 547 -1.28 14.51 9.12
C SER A 547 0.18 14.08 9.30
N VAL A 548 0.61 13.94 10.55
CA VAL A 548 1.78 13.13 10.86
C VAL A 548 1.39 11.66 10.76
N VAL A 549 2.11 10.90 9.94
CA VAL A 549 1.89 9.47 9.73
C VAL A 549 3.11 8.73 10.26
N ASN A 550 2.87 7.74 11.12
CA ASN A 550 3.91 6.85 11.60
C ASN A 550 3.75 5.48 10.96
N PHE A 551 4.87 4.87 10.65
CA PHE A 551 4.90 3.54 10.09
C PHE A 551 5.90 2.66 10.82
N ASN A 552 5.53 1.41 11.04
CA ASN A 552 6.50 0.37 11.36
C ASN A 552 7.28 0.01 10.12
N VAL A 553 8.59 0.16 10.20
CA VAL A 553 9.52 -0.10 9.10
C VAL A 553 10.45 -1.21 9.49
N SER A 554 10.52 -2.21 8.62
CA SER A 554 11.56 -3.23 8.66
C SER A 554 12.42 -3.11 7.41
N ARG A 555 13.72 -3.39 7.55
CA ARG A 555 14.64 -3.28 6.43
C ARG A 555 14.74 -4.56 5.63
N THR A 556 14.85 -4.44 4.32
CA THR A 556 15.26 -5.56 3.46
C THR A 556 16.75 -5.86 3.60
N SER A 557 17.13 -7.06 3.17
CA SER A 557 18.51 -7.50 3.02
C SER A 557 19.29 -6.72 1.94
N GLU A 558 18.60 -5.95 1.10
CA GLU A 558 19.20 -5.09 0.08
C GLU A 558 19.48 -3.66 0.60
N GLY A 559 20.44 -2.97 -0.02
CA GLY A 559 20.80 -1.59 0.29
C GLY A 559 22.02 -1.42 1.21
N PRO A 560 22.48 -0.16 1.45
CA PRO A 560 23.63 0.15 2.31
C PRO A 560 23.34 -0.22 3.75
N ASP A 561 24.28 -0.76 4.54
CA ASP A 561 23.98 -1.29 5.89
C ASP A 561 23.47 -0.26 6.90
N LEU A 562 23.77 1.02 6.67
CA LEU A 562 23.29 2.16 7.45
C LEU A 562 22.55 3.14 6.54
N LEU A 563 21.32 3.48 6.89
CA LEU A 563 20.54 4.50 6.19
C LEU A 563 20.36 5.72 7.10
N PRO A 564 20.89 6.90 6.75
CA PRO A 564 20.69 8.09 7.57
C PRO A 564 19.22 8.48 7.64
N SER A 565 18.80 8.92 8.82
CA SER A 565 17.54 9.65 9.01
C SER A 565 17.52 10.89 8.14
N LYS A 566 16.33 11.31 7.72
CA LYS A 566 16.09 12.44 6.83
C LYS A 566 16.63 12.26 5.39
N THR A 567 16.82 11.02 4.96
CA THR A 567 17.10 10.71 3.55
C THR A 567 15.82 10.77 2.72
N PRO A 568 15.81 11.43 1.55
CA PRO A 568 14.62 11.51 0.71
C PRO A 568 14.31 10.16 0.06
N LEU A 569 13.07 9.67 0.21
CA LEU A 569 12.63 8.36 -0.28
C LEU A 569 11.33 8.44 -1.07
N HIS A 570 11.22 7.63 -2.13
CA HIS A 570 10.00 7.50 -2.91
C HIS A 570 9.04 6.53 -2.26
N LEU A 571 7.90 7.03 -1.78
CA LEU A 571 6.91 6.23 -1.07
C LEU A 571 5.74 5.83 -1.98
N PHE A 572 5.41 4.54 -1.95
CA PHE A 572 4.30 3.92 -2.65
C PHE A 572 3.28 3.44 -1.63
N PHE A 573 2.04 3.93 -1.74
CA PHE A 573 0.95 3.68 -0.79
C PHE A 573 -0.28 3.14 -1.54
N GLY A 574 -0.39 1.82 -1.72
CA GLY A 574 -1.47 1.24 -2.52
C GLY A 574 -1.56 1.86 -3.93
N PHE A 575 -2.62 2.62 -4.22
CA PHE A 575 -2.79 3.38 -5.47
C PHE A 575 -2.07 4.74 -5.49
N ARG A 576 -1.79 5.32 -4.33
CA ARG A 576 -1.11 6.61 -4.20
C ARG A 576 0.39 6.45 -4.35
N ARG A 577 1.00 7.42 -5.03
CA ARG A 577 2.46 7.54 -5.18
C ARG A 577 2.86 8.93 -4.78
N VAL A 578 3.80 9.03 -3.85
CA VAL A 578 4.43 10.31 -3.53
C VAL A 578 5.83 10.27 -4.11
N ILE A 579 5.97 10.89 -5.29
CA ILE A 579 7.28 11.11 -5.91
C ILE A 579 7.84 12.37 -5.26
N VAL A 580 9.01 12.25 -4.61
CA VAL A 580 9.73 13.34 -3.91
C VAL A 580 9.98 14.57 -4.81
N MET A 581 9.97 14.41 -6.14
CA MET A 581 10.15 15.50 -7.11
C MET A 581 8.92 16.41 -7.26
N CYS A 582 7.75 16.05 -6.75
CA CYS A 582 6.68 17.02 -6.57
C CYS A 582 6.94 17.74 -5.25
N TYR A 583 7.22 19.05 -5.32
CA TYR A 583 7.47 20.02 -4.23
C TYR A 583 6.44 20.03 -3.08
N ARG A 584 5.48 19.11 -3.07
CA ARG A 584 4.35 19.09 -2.17
C ARG A 584 4.65 18.40 -0.83
N PHE A 585 5.41 17.30 -0.80
CA PHE A 585 5.89 16.64 0.43
C PHE A 585 7.12 15.76 0.14
N PRO A 586 8.34 16.16 0.50
CA PRO A 586 9.48 15.26 0.39
C PRO A 586 9.34 14.18 1.47
N GLY A 587 9.27 12.91 1.07
CA GLY A 587 9.23 11.74 1.96
C GLY A 587 10.56 11.59 2.69
N ILE A 588 10.76 12.42 3.70
CA ILE A 588 11.96 12.52 4.54
C ILE A 588 11.59 11.90 5.89
N PRO A 589 11.75 10.57 6.07
CA PRO A 589 11.43 9.94 7.32
C PRO A 589 12.41 10.30 8.42
N ILE A 590 11.85 10.46 9.61
CA ILE A 590 12.56 10.48 10.86
C ILE A 590 12.40 9.09 11.49
N TYR A 591 13.51 8.38 11.68
CA TYR A 591 13.50 7.07 12.31
C TYR A 591 13.53 7.19 13.83
N SER A 592 12.77 6.32 14.48
CA SER A 592 12.73 6.26 15.93
C SER A 592 12.52 4.84 16.46
N LYS A 593 13.10 4.55 17.62
CA LYS A 593 12.91 3.28 18.33
C LYS A 593 11.87 3.43 19.42
N SER A 594 10.84 2.59 19.40
CA SER A 594 9.78 2.60 20.41
C SER A 594 10.33 2.16 21.77
N ILE A 595 10.14 2.99 22.79
CA ILE A 595 10.71 2.73 24.13
C ILE A 595 9.75 1.90 25.01
N ASN A 596 8.44 1.97 24.74
CA ASN A 596 7.39 1.24 25.46
C ASN A 596 6.34 0.67 24.49
N VAL A 597 6.10 -0.64 24.57
CA VAL A 597 5.05 -1.35 23.83
C VAL A 597 3.65 -0.86 24.25
N ASP A 598 3.48 -0.51 25.53
CA ASP A 598 2.13 -0.35 26.07
C ASP A 598 1.35 0.87 25.57
N ARG A 599 1.99 1.96 25.12
CA ARG A 599 1.24 3.17 24.68
C ARG A 599 1.93 4.07 23.65
N GLY A 600 3.02 3.66 23.00
CA GLY A 600 3.63 4.43 21.90
C GLY A 600 3.85 5.93 22.17
N LYS A 601 4.03 6.34 23.43
CA LYS A 601 4.01 7.77 23.81
C LYS A 601 5.27 8.51 23.36
N ARG A 602 6.40 7.81 23.18
CA ARG A 602 7.72 8.36 22.85
C ARG A 602 8.56 7.37 22.07
N GLY A 603 9.34 7.87 21.14
CA GLY A 603 10.40 7.15 20.46
C GLY A 603 11.75 7.86 20.67
N LEU A 604 12.83 7.08 20.79
CA LEU A 604 14.18 7.63 20.69
C LEU A 604 14.48 7.89 19.23
N TYR A 605 14.94 9.10 18.90
CA TYR A 605 15.39 9.41 17.56
C TYR A 605 16.63 8.59 17.22
N GLU A 606 16.62 7.94 16.05
CA GLU A 606 17.79 7.22 15.53
C GLU A 606 18.39 7.99 14.36
N ARG A 607 19.69 8.31 14.43
CA ARG A 607 20.40 8.98 13.34
C ARG A 607 20.58 8.09 12.11
N PHE A 608 20.76 6.78 12.34
CA PHE A 608 21.00 5.80 11.30
C PHE A 608 20.11 4.59 11.53
N PHE A 609 19.40 4.17 10.49
CA PHE A 609 18.61 2.95 10.49
C PHE A 609 19.46 1.77 10.03
N LYS A 610 19.71 0.84 10.95
CA LYS A 610 20.53 -0.36 10.73
C LYS A 610 19.76 -1.44 10.01
N LYS A 611 20.47 -2.25 9.24
CA LYS A 611 19.92 -3.42 8.56
C LYS A 611 19.46 -4.49 9.57
N GLY A 612 18.26 -5.04 9.37
CA GLY A 612 17.68 -6.07 10.23
C GLY A 612 16.95 -5.54 11.47
N ASP A 613 17.13 -4.26 11.81
CA ASP A 613 16.36 -3.62 12.88
C ASP A 613 14.95 -3.24 12.42
N ASN A 614 14.05 -3.14 13.39
CA ASN A 614 12.72 -2.58 13.21
C ASN A 614 12.67 -1.20 13.86
N CYS A 615 12.19 -0.20 13.13
CA CYS A 615 12.03 1.16 13.63
C CYS A 615 10.65 1.73 13.25
N VAL A 616 10.29 2.86 13.86
CA VAL A 616 9.14 3.66 13.48
C VAL A 616 9.62 4.84 12.65
N ALA A 617 9.18 4.92 11.40
CA ALA A 617 9.41 6.07 10.55
C ALA A 617 8.23 7.05 10.65
N THR A 618 8.55 8.31 10.91
CA THR A 618 7.57 9.40 11.01
C THR A 618 7.74 10.37 9.85
N ILE A 619 6.66 10.69 9.15
CA ILE A 619 6.64 11.71 8.08
C ILE A 619 5.40 12.59 8.19
N TYR A 620 5.46 13.78 7.60
CA TYR A 620 4.25 14.46 7.16
C TYR A 620 3.74 13.78 5.90
N GLY A 621 2.47 13.38 5.92
CA GLY A 621 1.88 12.62 4.83
C GLY A 621 0.38 12.72 4.80
N LEU A 622 -0.20 12.26 3.71
CA LEU A 622 -1.65 12.14 3.57
C LEU A 622 -2.19 11.06 4.50
N SER A 623 -3.42 11.24 4.99
CA SER A 623 -4.03 10.35 5.97
C SER A 623 -4.44 9.02 5.34
N LEU A 624 -3.55 8.05 5.32
CA LEU A 624 -3.76 6.72 4.74
C LEU A 624 -4.57 5.80 5.64
N CYS A 625 -5.62 5.20 5.09
CA CYS A 625 -6.47 4.23 5.77
C CYS A 625 -5.85 2.81 5.78
N PRO A 626 -5.67 2.16 6.94
CA PRO A 626 -5.25 0.76 7.01
C PRO A 626 -6.30 -0.21 6.43
N PRO A 627 -5.89 -1.37 5.86
CA PRO A 627 -4.52 -1.90 5.76
C PRO A 627 -3.87 -1.55 4.41
N THR A 628 -3.41 -0.31 4.21
CA THR A 628 -2.70 0.07 2.97
C THR A 628 -1.23 -0.33 3.07
N PRO A 629 -0.70 -1.16 2.14
CA PRO A 629 0.71 -1.51 2.11
C PRO A 629 1.56 -0.32 1.68
N VAL A 630 2.76 -0.22 2.25
CA VAL A 630 3.66 0.90 2.01
C VAL A 630 5.04 0.38 1.61
N LEU A 631 5.65 0.98 0.60
CA LEU A 631 7.00 0.64 0.14
C LEU A 631 7.82 1.91 -0.05
N ALA A 632 9.11 1.91 0.33
CA ALA A 632 10.05 2.94 -0.11
C ALA A 632 11.06 2.39 -1.11
N LEU A 633 11.28 3.18 -2.17
CA LEU A 633 12.37 2.99 -3.10
C LEU A 633 13.33 4.19 -3.01
N ASP A 634 14.61 3.91 -3.19
CA ASP A 634 15.62 4.94 -3.41
C ASP A 634 15.43 5.63 -4.78
N GLN A 635 16.04 6.81 -4.93
CA GLN A 635 16.17 7.48 -6.23
C GLN A 635 16.82 6.57 -7.27
N GLY A 636 17.82 5.76 -6.86
CA GLY A 636 18.52 4.78 -7.70
C GLY A 636 17.80 3.45 -7.94
N THR A 637 16.49 3.36 -7.69
CA THR A 637 15.65 2.13 -7.86
C THR A 637 16.01 0.94 -6.97
N LYS A 638 16.92 1.09 -6.01
CA LYS A 638 17.17 0.08 -4.97
C LYS A 638 15.97 0.07 -4.01
N LEU A 639 15.47 -1.12 -3.70
CA LEU A 639 14.44 -1.28 -2.68
C LEU A 639 15.12 -1.15 -1.31
N LEU A 640 14.77 -0.10 -0.57
CA LEU A 640 15.45 0.23 0.68
C LEU A 640 14.66 -0.18 1.91
N LEU A 641 13.32 -0.11 1.88
CA LEU A 641 12.51 -0.27 3.10
C LEU A 641 11.17 -0.98 2.87
N LEU A 642 10.83 -1.81 3.86
CA LEU A 642 9.53 -2.45 4.02
C LEU A 642 8.74 -1.66 5.06
N TYR A 643 7.53 -1.23 4.73
CA TYR A 643 6.63 -0.66 5.72
C TYR A 643 5.51 -1.67 5.97
N THR A 644 5.47 -2.23 7.17
CA THR A 644 4.60 -3.37 7.47
C THR A 644 3.24 -2.93 7.97
N THR A 645 3.17 -1.82 8.73
CA THR A 645 1.91 -1.35 9.32
C THR A 645 1.93 0.16 9.54
N ILE A 646 0.80 0.82 9.23
CA ILE A 646 0.58 2.23 9.56
C ILE A 646 0.11 2.30 11.01
N ILE A 647 0.81 3.05 11.85
CA ILE A 647 0.40 3.36 13.22
C ILE A 647 0.04 4.84 13.30
N TYR A 648 -1.23 5.12 13.60
CA TYR A 648 -1.59 6.46 14.08
C TYR A 648 -1.46 6.48 15.59
N LEU A 649 -0.44 7.20 16.07
CA LEU A 649 -0.29 7.51 17.48
C LEU A 649 -1.02 8.82 17.73
N ARG A 650 -1.99 8.79 18.64
CA ARG A 650 -2.64 10.00 19.13
C ARG A 650 -1.62 10.79 19.96
N LEU A 651 -1.49 12.09 19.70
CA LEU A 651 -0.87 13.02 20.63
C LEU A 651 -1.89 13.21 21.77
N PHE A 652 -1.95 12.25 22.69
CA PHE A 652 -2.88 12.34 23.82
C PHE A 652 -2.52 13.57 24.65
N SER A 653 -3.38 14.59 24.59
CA SER A 653 -3.61 15.48 25.72
C SER A 653 -4.19 14.63 26.85
N PHE A 654 -3.62 14.77 28.04
CA PHE A 654 -4.15 14.18 29.27
C PHE A 654 -5.53 14.75 29.60
#